data_AF-A0A7J9VIJ7-F1
#
_entry.id   AF-A0A7J9VIJ7-F1
#
_cell.length_a   1.000
_cell.length_b   1.000
_cell.length_c   1.000
_cell.angle_alpha   90.00
_cell.angle_beta   90.00
_cell.angle_gamma   90.00
#
_symmetry.space_group_name_H-M   'P 1'
#
loop_
_entity.id
_entity.type
_entity.pdbx_description
1 polymer ?
#
loop_
_entity_poly.entity_id
_entity_poly.type
_entity_poly.pdbx_seq_one_letter_code
_entity_poly.pdbx_strand_id
1 'polypeptide(L)'
;SVIIVGPQLKLHQCGLPKQMALELFKPFVMKRLVDLNHAQNIKSAKRMVERSRSAVWDVLEEVITEHPVLLNRAPTLHRLGIQAFEPQLVEGKAIQLHPLVCEAFNADFDGDQMAVHLPLSAEAQAEARILMLSANNILSPASGRPLAMPRLDMVTGLFHLTRLDENAPGAGQAFSSEAEAIMAFDRHLVGLHAPIKIRVMDRQPPKEQQAELAENGWEPGQPWLAETTLGRVMFNDLLPADYPYINEALPKKRQAAIVNDLAERYSMTQVAQTLDKVKDAGFYWATRSGVTVSISDVLVPAEKKQILEDFEGKAAQVEKRYQRGQLSHAERNNELVKVWAQATEDVAESMEAHFPDDNSIAMIVKSGAAGNMTQVRSLAGMRGLVSNPKGEYIPRPIKSNFREGLSVAEYFIATHGARKGLADTALRTADSGYLTRRLVDVSQDVIVREVDCGTSRGIQMTIGEKQQDGPIMRAEHVATSVYARTIAEDATDADGNVVVNRGDDLGDPAIEKLASSGIDRVKVRSVLTCESVVGVCACCYGRSMATGKLVDVGEAVGIVAAQSIGEPGTQLTMRTFHQGGVAGDDITTGLPRVQELFEARVPKGKAPIAEVAGRVRIEESERFWKITLIPDDGAEEIVLDKLSKRQRLAVGPDGPLADGDHVDVGQQLLEGTPDPHEVLRVMGPRQAQIHLVDEVQKVYRAQGVSIHDKHIEVIVRQMLRRVTIIDSGATDFLPGEL
;
A
#
# COMPACT_ATOMS: atom_id res chain seq x y z
N SER A 1 20.70 13.01 -15.69
CA SER A 1 22.01 12.66 -15.10
C SER A 1 21.83 11.47 -14.18
N VAL A 2 22.91 10.78 -13.82
CA VAL A 2 22.89 9.78 -12.75
C VAL A 2 22.55 10.47 -11.43
N ILE A 3 21.76 9.80 -10.58
CA ILE A 3 21.42 10.28 -9.25
C ILE A 3 22.33 9.69 -8.17
N ILE A 4 22.59 10.46 -7.13
CA ILE A 4 23.27 10.04 -5.90
C ILE A 4 22.45 10.49 -4.69
N VAL A 5 22.68 9.87 -3.54
CA VAL A 5 21.98 10.23 -2.31
C VAL A 5 22.51 11.57 -1.75
N GLY A 6 21.61 12.45 -1.33
CA GLY A 6 21.93 13.68 -0.60
C GLY A 6 21.27 13.70 0.77
N PRO A 7 21.81 12.99 1.78
CA PRO A 7 21.16 12.85 3.09
C PRO A 7 21.07 14.17 3.86
N GLN A 8 21.91 15.17 3.58
CA GLN A 8 21.89 16.49 4.19
C GLN A 8 20.79 17.42 3.63
N LEU A 9 20.19 17.06 2.50
CA LEU A 9 19.14 17.86 1.85
C LEU A 9 17.86 17.84 2.70
N LYS A 10 17.07 18.91 2.57
CA LYS A 10 15.68 18.93 3.05
C LYS A 10 14.75 18.33 2.01
N LEU A 11 13.54 17.96 2.43
CA LEU A 11 12.60 17.25 1.55
C LEU A 11 12.31 17.99 0.23
N HIS A 12 12.23 19.32 0.27
CA HIS A 12 11.98 20.20 -0.88
C HIS A 12 13.21 20.50 -1.73
N GLN A 13 14.40 20.02 -1.37
CA GLN A 13 15.65 20.38 -2.03
C GLN A 13 16.19 19.24 -2.92
N CYS A 14 16.89 19.60 -4.00
CA CYS A 14 17.69 18.67 -4.79
C CYS A 14 19.06 19.29 -5.09
N GLY A 15 20.12 18.49 -5.18
CA GLY A 15 21.43 18.99 -5.61
C GLY A 15 21.55 18.97 -7.12
N LEU A 16 21.74 20.14 -7.74
CA LEU A 16 21.90 20.29 -9.18
C LEU A 16 23.37 20.61 -9.54
N PRO A 17 24.02 19.83 -10.42
CA PRO A 17 25.39 20.10 -10.85
C PRO A 17 25.55 21.48 -11.48
N LYS A 18 26.59 22.23 -11.08
CA LYS A 18 26.87 23.58 -11.60
C LYS A 18 26.87 23.68 -13.13
N GLN A 19 27.50 22.74 -13.82
CA GLN A 19 27.55 22.73 -15.30
C GLN A 19 26.17 22.49 -15.94
N MET A 20 25.35 21.62 -15.33
CA MET A 20 24.00 21.34 -15.80
C MET A 20 23.08 22.55 -15.56
N ALA A 21 23.14 23.14 -14.36
CA ALA A 21 22.41 24.34 -14.02
C ALA A 21 22.77 25.50 -14.96
N LEU A 22 24.06 25.69 -15.27
CA LEU A 22 24.50 26.77 -16.15
C LEU A 22 23.88 26.70 -17.55
N GLU A 23 23.75 25.50 -18.12
CA GLU A 23 23.11 25.33 -19.43
C GLU A 23 21.59 25.49 -19.37
N LEU A 24 20.93 25.00 -18.31
CA LEU A 24 19.48 25.16 -18.10
C LEU A 24 19.08 26.62 -17.91
N PHE A 25 19.82 27.36 -17.09
CA PHE A 25 19.53 28.76 -16.72
C PHE A 25 20.22 29.78 -17.62
N LYS A 26 20.87 29.35 -18.70
CA LYS A 26 21.68 30.18 -19.60
C LYS A 26 21.03 31.50 -20.03
N PRO A 27 19.75 31.55 -20.46
CA PRO A 27 19.11 32.81 -20.85
C PRO A 27 18.98 33.79 -19.68
N PHE A 28 18.63 33.29 -18.49
CA PHE A 28 18.43 34.09 -17.28
C PHE A 28 19.76 34.65 -16.76
N VAL A 29 20.81 33.81 -16.75
CA VAL A 29 22.17 34.23 -16.41
C VAL A 29 22.68 35.29 -17.40
N MET A 30 22.45 35.10 -18.69
CA MET A 30 22.84 36.10 -19.71
C MET A 30 22.12 37.44 -19.52
N LYS A 31 20.83 37.43 -19.18
CA LYS A 31 20.06 38.64 -18.87
C LYS A 31 20.65 39.35 -17.64
N ARG A 32 20.83 38.63 -16.53
CA ARG A 32 21.37 39.21 -15.30
C ARG A 32 22.80 39.73 -15.44
N LEU A 33 23.66 39.07 -16.22
CA LEU A 33 25.01 39.56 -16.52
C LEU A 33 25.01 40.91 -17.25
N VAL A 34 24.01 41.15 -18.10
CA VAL A 34 23.84 42.45 -18.78
C VAL A 34 23.25 43.48 -17.82
N ASP A 35 22.24 43.12 -17.04
CA ASP A 35 21.60 44.01 -16.06
C ASP A 35 22.60 44.50 -14.99
N LEU A 36 23.54 43.63 -14.57
CA LEU A 36 24.61 43.95 -13.61
C LEU A 36 25.84 44.62 -14.26
N ASN A 37 25.80 44.95 -15.55
CA ASN A 37 26.90 45.55 -16.32
C ASN A 37 28.20 44.72 -16.37
N HIS A 38 28.16 43.42 -16.04
CA HIS A 38 29.29 42.51 -16.26
C HIS A 38 29.53 42.24 -17.75
N ALA A 39 28.48 42.33 -18.57
CA ALA A 39 28.55 42.22 -20.02
C ALA A 39 27.83 43.39 -20.70
N GLN A 40 28.48 44.01 -21.70
CA GLN A 40 27.93 45.15 -22.42
C GLN A 40 26.74 44.80 -23.34
N ASN A 41 26.62 43.54 -23.76
CA ASN A 41 25.54 43.05 -24.61
C ASN A 41 25.39 41.53 -24.50
N ILE A 42 24.27 41.01 -25.01
CA ILE A 42 23.92 39.58 -25.00
C ILE A 42 25.02 38.71 -25.64
N LYS A 43 25.69 39.20 -26.70
CA LYS A 43 26.77 38.45 -27.36
C LYS A 43 28.00 38.30 -26.47
N SER A 44 28.36 39.35 -25.73
CA SER A 44 29.41 39.32 -24.72
C SER A 44 29.02 38.40 -23.56
N ALA A 45 27.78 38.50 -23.06
CA ALA A 45 27.27 37.64 -21.99
C ALA A 45 27.32 36.16 -22.38
N LYS A 46 26.88 35.82 -23.60
CA LYS A 46 26.96 34.46 -24.15
C LYS A 46 28.40 33.93 -24.13
N ARG A 47 29.36 34.73 -24.59
CA ARG A 47 30.78 34.36 -24.58
C ARG A 47 31.34 34.21 -23.17
N MET A 48 30.87 34.98 -22.20
CA MET A 48 31.28 34.85 -20.79
C MET A 48 30.77 33.55 -20.18
N VAL A 49 29.52 33.18 -20.46
CA VAL A 49 28.91 31.92 -20.02
C VAL A 49 29.60 30.71 -20.66
N GLU A 50 29.82 30.72 -21.99
CA GLU A 50 30.52 29.64 -22.71
C GLU A 50 31.96 29.41 -22.21
N ARG A 51 32.62 30.47 -21.72
CA ARG A 51 33.96 30.39 -21.12
C ARG A 51 33.95 30.14 -19.61
N SER A 52 32.76 30.01 -18.99
CA SER A 52 32.59 29.75 -17.56
C SER A 52 33.42 30.69 -16.67
N ARG A 53 33.39 32.00 -16.96
CA ARG A 53 34.12 33.01 -16.16
C ARG A 53 33.60 33.04 -14.72
N SER A 54 34.44 33.44 -13.76
CA SER A 54 34.10 33.45 -12.32
C SER A 54 32.79 34.17 -12.00
N ALA A 55 32.58 35.39 -12.54
CA ALA A 55 31.37 36.18 -12.31
C ALA A 55 30.05 35.52 -12.76
N VAL A 56 30.12 34.46 -13.57
CA VAL A 56 28.93 33.72 -14.01
C VAL A 56 28.35 32.87 -12.88
N TRP A 57 29.20 32.39 -11.95
CA TRP A 57 28.77 31.52 -10.86
C TRP A 57 27.97 32.26 -9.80
N ASP A 58 28.40 33.47 -9.44
CA ASP A 58 27.68 34.33 -8.48
C ASP A 58 26.28 34.69 -9.03
N VAL A 59 26.19 35.00 -10.32
CA VAL A 59 24.92 35.29 -10.99
C VAL A 59 24.04 34.06 -11.12
N LEU A 60 24.63 32.88 -11.34
CA LEU A 60 23.88 31.63 -11.39
C LEU A 60 23.22 31.32 -10.03
N GLU A 61 23.92 31.58 -8.92
CA GLU A 61 23.38 31.39 -7.57
C GLU A 61 22.23 32.35 -7.25
N GLU A 62 22.30 33.60 -7.71
CA GLU A 62 21.18 34.55 -7.58
C GLU A 62 19.96 34.12 -8.41
N VAL A 63 20.19 33.65 -9.64
CA VAL A 63 19.12 33.25 -10.58
C VAL A 63 18.42 31.96 -10.17
N ILE A 64 19.14 31.02 -9.58
CA ILE A 64 18.62 29.71 -9.21
C ILE A 64 17.79 29.75 -7.92
N THR A 65 18.06 30.73 -7.06
CA THR A 65 17.32 30.95 -5.81
C THR A 65 15.84 31.13 -6.14
N GLU A 66 14.98 30.40 -5.42
CA GLU A 66 13.54 30.45 -5.64
C GLU A 66 13.03 29.98 -7.01
N HIS A 67 13.85 29.35 -7.85
CA HIS A 67 13.39 28.81 -9.14
C HIS A 67 13.26 27.27 -9.07
N PRO A 68 12.04 26.72 -8.93
CA PRO A 68 11.87 25.26 -8.79
C PRO A 68 12.21 24.53 -10.08
N VAL A 69 12.74 23.31 -9.96
CA VAL A 69 12.97 22.38 -11.08
C VAL A 69 12.16 21.11 -10.89
N LEU A 70 11.72 20.52 -12.00
CA LEU A 70 10.99 19.26 -11.98
C LEU A 70 11.96 18.09 -12.22
N LEU A 71 12.02 17.16 -11.28
CA LEU A 71 12.70 15.88 -11.46
C LEU A 71 11.70 14.83 -11.93
N ASN A 72 12.09 14.03 -12.93
CA ASN A 72 11.30 12.93 -13.46
C ASN A 72 12.16 11.67 -13.61
N ARG A 73 11.58 10.51 -13.31
CA ARG A 73 12.15 9.19 -13.61
C ARG A 73 11.16 8.38 -14.46
N ALA A 74 11.68 7.79 -15.54
CA ALA A 74 10.93 6.87 -16.37
C ALA A 74 11.12 5.42 -15.89
N PRO A 75 10.09 4.57 -15.96
CA PRO A 75 8.72 4.85 -16.39
C PRO A 75 7.91 5.62 -15.32
N THR A 76 7.14 6.62 -15.73
CA THR A 76 6.27 7.42 -14.84
C THR A 76 4.90 6.74 -14.71
N LEU A 77 4.67 5.99 -13.62
CA LEU A 77 3.43 5.23 -13.41
C LEU A 77 2.32 6.05 -12.73
N HIS A 78 2.70 7.05 -11.96
CA HIS A 78 1.80 7.93 -11.22
C HIS A 78 2.37 9.35 -11.15
N ARG A 79 1.53 10.32 -10.77
CA ARG A 79 1.93 11.74 -10.70
C ARG A 79 3.18 12.02 -9.85
N LEU A 80 3.38 11.28 -8.74
CA LEU A 80 4.54 11.48 -7.86
C LEU A 80 5.89 11.06 -8.47
N GLY A 81 5.89 10.47 -9.67
CA GLY A 81 7.11 10.24 -10.45
C GLY A 81 7.62 11.53 -11.13
N ILE A 82 6.89 12.64 -10.99
CA ILE A 82 7.34 14.00 -11.31
C ILE A 82 7.11 14.87 -10.09
N GLN A 83 8.18 15.46 -9.55
CA GLN A 83 8.08 16.36 -8.40
C GLN A 83 8.97 17.59 -8.58
N ALA A 84 8.54 18.69 -7.98
CA ALA A 84 9.31 19.92 -7.93
C ALA A 84 10.24 19.96 -6.72
N PHE A 85 11.43 20.49 -6.93
CA PHE A 85 12.44 20.72 -5.92
C PHE A 85 13.08 22.09 -6.11
N GLU A 86 13.56 22.66 -5.02
CA GLU A 86 14.46 23.79 -5.02
C GLU A 86 15.90 23.31 -5.28
N PRO A 87 16.55 23.78 -6.36
CA PRO A 87 17.88 23.34 -6.70
C PRO A 87 18.95 24.01 -5.85
N GLN A 88 19.80 23.19 -5.23
CA GLN A 88 21.01 23.57 -4.53
C GLN A 88 22.21 23.29 -5.43
N LEU A 89 23.06 24.29 -5.68
CA LEU A 89 24.23 24.12 -6.55
C LEU A 89 25.26 23.20 -5.89
N VAL A 90 25.58 22.10 -6.56
CA VAL A 90 26.61 21.15 -6.08
C VAL A 90 27.74 21.00 -7.07
N GLU A 91 28.92 20.71 -6.54
CA GLU A 91 30.08 20.31 -7.35
C GLU A 91 29.89 18.88 -7.87
N GLY A 92 30.48 18.59 -9.04
CA GLY A 92 30.38 17.28 -9.69
C GLY A 92 29.40 17.25 -10.87
N LYS A 93 28.93 16.04 -11.21
CA LYS A 93 28.07 15.78 -12.39
C LYS A 93 26.78 15.02 -12.07
N ALA A 94 26.65 14.50 -10.86
CA ALA A 94 25.49 13.72 -10.44
C ALA A 94 24.48 14.59 -9.69
N ILE A 95 23.19 14.28 -9.85
CA ILE A 95 22.10 14.97 -9.14
C ILE A 95 22.00 14.37 -7.75
N GLN A 96 21.96 15.20 -6.70
CA GLN A 96 21.69 14.71 -5.36
C GLN A 96 20.18 14.67 -5.11
N LEU A 97 19.67 13.51 -4.71
CA LEU A 97 18.27 13.30 -4.43
C LEU A 97 18.05 13.00 -2.95
N HIS A 98 16.96 13.52 -2.41
CA HIS A 98 16.55 13.26 -1.04
C HIS A 98 16.11 11.79 -0.86
N PRO A 99 16.56 11.06 0.18
CA PRO A 99 16.30 9.62 0.30
C PRO A 99 14.82 9.25 0.53
N LEU A 100 14.00 10.14 1.09
CA LEU A 100 12.57 9.88 1.32
C LEU A 100 11.71 9.92 0.05
N VAL A 101 12.16 10.59 -1.03
CA VAL A 101 11.37 10.67 -2.27
C VAL A 101 11.64 9.48 -3.21
N CYS A 102 12.66 8.68 -2.93
CA CYS A 102 13.07 7.55 -3.75
C CYS A 102 12.00 6.46 -3.88
N GLU A 103 11.10 6.28 -2.89
CA GLU A 103 9.96 5.34 -3.02
C GLU A 103 9.01 5.80 -4.11
N ALA A 104 8.62 7.08 -4.11
CA ALA A 104 7.73 7.63 -5.12
C ALA A 104 8.35 7.58 -6.53
N PHE A 105 9.65 7.83 -6.67
CA PHE A 105 10.31 7.66 -7.97
C PHE A 105 10.59 6.20 -8.34
N ASN A 106 10.37 5.26 -7.41
CA ASN A 106 10.84 3.88 -7.48
C ASN A 106 12.33 3.81 -7.88
N ALA A 107 13.14 4.70 -7.30
CA ALA A 107 14.54 4.94 -7.65
C ALA A 107 15.49 4.37 -6.61
N ASP A 108 16.63 3.89 -7.07
CA ASP A 108 17.79 3.54 -6.26
C ASP A 108 19.05 4.26 -6.75
N PHE A 109 20.21 3.90 -6.21
CA PHE A 109 21.48 4.58 -6.49
C PHE A 109 22.51 3.65 -7.13
N ASP A 110 22.07 2.66 -7.90
CA ASP A 110 22.94 1.67 -8.55
C ASP A 110 23.42 2.08 -9.96
N GLY A 111 22.95 3.22 -10.47
CA GLY A 111 23.20 3.70 -11.84
C GLY A 111 22.01 4.41 -12.48
N ASP A 112 20.86 4.40 -11.80
CA ASP A 112 19.65 5.10 -12.16
C ASP A 112 19.87 6.57 -12.60
N GLN A 113 19.05 7.00 -13.57
CA GLN A 113 19.11 8.33 -14.15
C GLN A 113 17.79 9.07 -13.99
N MET A 114 17.89 10.39 -13.77
CA MET A 114 16.73 11.29 -13.76
C MET A 114 16.88 12.42 -14.78
N ALA A 115 15.74 12.85 -15.30
CA ALA A 115 15.60 14.03 -16.14
C ALA A 115 15.24 15.26 -15.30
N VAL A 116 15.76 16.42 -15.69
CA VAL A 116 15.48 17.71 -15.05
C VAL A 116 14.77 18.60 -16.06
N HIS A 117 13.62 19.15 -15.69
CA HIS A 117 12.90 20.13 -16.50
C HIS A 117 12.79 21.45 -15.74
N LEU A 118 12.87 22.56 -16.47
CA LEU A 118 12.85 23.90 -15.90
C LEU A 118 11.59 24.65 -16.34
N PRO A 119 10.66 24.98 -15.43
CA PRO A 119 9.49 25.78 -15.74
C PRO A 119 9.89 27.22 -16.07
N LEU A 120 9.36 27.78 -17.16
CA LEU A 120 9.75 29.11 -17.65
C LEU A 120 8.75 30.22 -17.26
N SER A 121 7.45 29.97 -17.41
CA SER A 121 6.42 30.97 -17.08
C SER A 121 6.20 31.08 -15.58
N ALA A 122 5.66 32.21 -15.14
CA ALA A 122 5.35 32.45 -13.72
C ALA A 122 4.29 31.46 -13.22
N GLU A 123 3.30 31.13 -14.06
CA GLU A 123 2.24 30.17 -13.77
C GLU A 123 2.83 28.77 -13.54
N ALA A 124 3.74 28.32 -14.42
CA ALA A 124 4.38 27.01 -14.28
C ALA A 124 5.30 26.93 -13.04
N GLN A 125 5.98 28.03 -12.69
CA GLN A 125 6.77 28.11 -11.46
C GLN A 125 5.86 28.04 -10.21
N ALA A 126 4.71 28.72 -10.25
CA ALA A 126 3.72 28.67 -9.17
C ALA A 126 3.10 27.26 -9.04
N GLU A 127 2.71 26.63 -10.14
CA GLU A 127 2.22 25.24 -10.14
C GLU A 127 3.26 24.27 -9.56
N ALA A 128 4.53 24.41 -9.97
CA ALA A 128 5.61 23.59 -9.44
C ALA A 128 5.76 23.78 -7.92
N ARG A 129 5.78 25.02 -7.44
CA ARG A 129 5.98 25.35 -6.02
C ARG A 129 4.79 24.96 -5.13
N ILE A 130 3.56 25.09 -5.62
CA ILE A 130 2.34 24.87 -4.83
C ILE A 130 1.88 23.41 -4.92
N LEU A 131 1.78 22.87 -6.15
CA LEU A 131 1.16 21.56 -6.39
C LEU A 131 2.18 20.43 -6.44
N MET A 132 3.37 20.66 -7.02
CA MET A 132 4.33 19.59 -7.30
C MET A 132 5.48 19.50 -6.29
N LEU A 133 5.59 20.44 -5.37
CA LEU A 133 6.67 20.44 -4.37
C LEU A 133 6.63 19.15 -3.56
N SER A 134 7.77 18.47 -3.47
CA SER A 134 7.89 17.19 -2.76
C SER A 134 7.41 17.27 -1.31
N ALA A 135 7.63 18.41 -0.62
CA ALA A 135 7.21 18.62 0.77
C ALA A 135 5.69 18.60 0.97
N ASN A 136 4.91 18.84 -0.08
CA ASN A 136 3.45 18.78 -0.05
C ASN A 136 2.93 17.38 -0.43
N ASN A 137 3.77 16.58 -1.10
CA ASN A 137 3.41 15.34 -1.75
C ASN A 137 3.89 14.12 -0.95
N ILE A 138 3.55 14.09 0.35
CA ILE A 138 3.97 13.05 1.31
C ILE A 138 3.09 11.80 1.20
N LEU A 139 1.80 11.99 0.92
CA LEU A 139 0.79 10.92 0.90
C LEU A 139 0.57 10.35 -0.51
N SER A 140 0.23 9.07 -0.57
CA SER A 140 -0.18 8.38 -1.79
C SER A 140 -1.59 8.83 -2.20
N PRO A 141 -1.80 9.28 -3.46
CA PRO A 141 -3.14 9.59 -3.95
C PRO A 141 -4.05 8.35 -4.08
N ALA A 142 -3.48 7.14 -4.05
CA ALA A 142 -4.24 5.89 -4.16
C ALA A 142 -4.89 5.46 -2.84
N SER A 143 -4.18 5.64 -1.72
CA SER A 143 -4.56 5.06 -0.41
C SER A 143 -4.49 6.03 0.76
N GLY A 144 -3.90 7.22 0.60
CA GLY A 144 -3.68 8.18 1.67
C GLY A 144 -2.56 7.81 2.64
N ARG A 145 -1.88 6.68 2.42
CA ARG A 145 -0.72 6.26 3.22
C ARG A 145 0.51 7.10 2.86
N PRO A 146 1.48 7.27 3.77
CA PRO A 146 2.65 8.09 3.52
C PRO A 146 3.63 7.32 2.65
N LEU A 147 4.06 7.92 1.55
CA LEU A 147 5.13 7.40 0.68
C LEU A 147 6.50 7.88 1.16
N ALA A 148 6.59 9.14 1.58
CA ALA A 148 7.80 9.70 2.16
C ALA A 148 7.94 9.25 3.63
N MET A 149 8.36 8.01 3.82
CA MET A 149 8.58 7.40 5.13
C MET A 149 10.01 6.87 5.27
N PRO A 150 10.55 6.76 6.50
CA PRO A 150 11.84 6.14 6.74
C PRO A 150 11.95 4.77 6.06
N ARG A 151 13.10 4.49 5.44
CA ARG A 151 13.41 3.21 4.77
C ARG A 151 14.77 2.69 5.20
N LEU A 152 14.96 1.37 5.06
CA LEU A 152 16.25 0.69 5.22
C LEU A 152 16.97 1.16 6.49
N ASP A 153 18.12 1.81 6.35
CA ASP A 153 18.97 2.34 7.41
C ASP A 153 18.20 3.17 8.42
N MET A 154 17.33 4.08 7.97
CA MET A 154 16.55 4.92 8.88
C MET A 154 15.63 4.07 9.77
N VAL A 155 14.99 3.06 9.20
CA VAL A 155 14.13 2.13 9.97
C VAL A 155 14.96 1.36 10.98
N THR A 156 16.10 0.78 10.56
CA THR A 156 17.00 0.03 11.43
C THR A 156 17.53 0.90 12.57
N GLY A 157 17.93 2.14 12.28
CA GLY A 157 18.45 3.08 13.26
C GLY A 157 17.42 3.49 14.31
N LEU A 158 16.19 3.79 13.88
CA LEU A 158 15.09 4.13 14.80
C LEU A 158 14.60 2.91 15.59
N PHE A 159 14.58 1.75 14.96
CA PHE A 159 14.27 0.49 15.65
C PHE A 159 15.32 0.22 16.73
N HIS A 160 16.61 0.28 16.40
CA HIS A 160 17.71 0.15 17.36
C HIS A 160 17.55 1.15 18.50
N LEU A 161 17.41 2.44 18.19
CA LEU A 161 17.24 3.52 19.17
C LEU A 161 16.13 3.24 20.20
N THR A 162 15.01 2.63 19.79
CA THR A 162 13.81 2.47 20.64
C THR A 162 13.68 1.10 21.31
N ARG A 163 14.69 0.24 21.16
CA ARG A 163 14.74 -1.06 21.85
C ARG A 163 14.82 -0.89 23.36
N LEU A 164 14.41 -1.95 24.04
CA LEU A 164 14.54 -2.11 25.48
C LEU A 164 15.37 -3.36 25.74
N ASP A 165 16.33 -3.24 26.65
CA ASP A 165 17.14 -4.34 27.16
C ASP A 165 17.18 -4.22 28.68
N GLU A 166 16.53 -5.16 29.36
CA GLU A 166 16.43 -5.18 30.82
C GLU A 166 17.80 -5.34 31.50
N ASN A 167 18.78 -5.92 30.80
CA ASN A 167 20.12 -6.16 31.33
C ASN A 167 21.12 -5.05 30.96
N ALA A 168 20.68 -4.00 30.26
CA ALA A 168 21.58 -2.93 29.85
C ALA A 168 22.14 -2.16 31.06
N PRO A 169 23.39 -1.66 30.98
CA PRO A 169 24.00 -0.88 32.05
C PRO A 169 23.13 0.31 32.46
N GLY A 170 22.98 0.53 33.76
CA GLY A 170 22.19 1.65 34.31
C GLY A 170 20.68 1.41 34.38
N ALA A 171 20.21 0.17 34.18
CA ALA A 171 18.82 -0.22 34.40
C ALA A 171 18.31 0.17 35.80
N GLY A 172 17.13 0.76 35.87
CA GLY A 172 16.46 1.19 37.11
C GLY A 172 16.94 2.55 37.67
N GLN A 173 17.90 3.22 37.02
CA GLN A 173 18.33 4.56 37.45
C GLN A 173 17.25 5.60 37.17
N ALA A 174 17.26 6.68 37.98
CA ALA A 174 16.35 7.79 37.87
C ALA A 174 17.09 9.07 37.46
N PHE A 175 16.53 9.81 36.52
CA PHE A 175 17.10 11.05 35.99
C PHE A 175 16.09 12.20 36.09
N SER A 176 16.59 13.39 36.42
CA SER A 176 15.77 14.59 36.59
C SER A 176 15.46 15.31 35.27
N SER A 177 16.19 15.00 34.20
CA SER A 177 15.98 15.55 32.85
C SER A 177 16.65 14.69 31.78
N GLU A 178 16.25 14.88 30.52
CA GLU A 178 16.90 14.28 29.34
C GLU A 178 18.41 14.61 29.30
N ALA A 179 18.77 15.88 29.53
CA ALA A 179 20.16 16.32 29.50
C ALA A 179 21.04 15.57 30.51
N GLU A 180 20.53 15.28 31.71
CA GLU A 180 21.25 14.50 32.72
C GLU A 180 21.47 13.04 32.26
N ALA A 181 20.45 12.43 31.65
CA ALA A 181 20.55 11.08 31.10
C ALA A 181 21.55 11.02 29.93
N ILE A 182 21.60 12.06 29.08
CA ILE A 182 22.62 12.18 28.02
C ILE A 182 24.02 12.27 28.62
N MET A 183 24.22 13.10 29.66
CA MET A 183 25.53 13.19 30.33
C MET A 183 25.97 11.85 30.94
N ALA A 184 25.03 11.07 31.48
CA ALA A 184 25.30 9.72 31.98
C ALA A 184 25.62 8.74 30.85
N PHE A 185 24.92 8.83 29.71
CA PHE A 185 25.17 8.03 28.52
C PHE A 185 26.55 8.33 27.93
N ASP A 186 26.94 9.60 27.84
CA ASP A 186 28.27 10.05 27.39
C ASP A 186 29.40 9.52 28.27
N ARG A 187 29.12 9.29 29.56
CA ARG A 187 30.05 8.66 30.52
C ARG A 187 29.95 7.13 30.57
N HIS A 188 29.13 6.51 29.71
CA HIS A 188 28.86 5.08 29.68
C HIS A 188 28.30 4.50 30.99
N LEU A 189 27.60 5.33 31.79
CA LEU A 189 26.96 4.90 33.03
C LEU A 189 25.57 4.28 32.79
N VAL A 190 24.92 4.68 31.68
CA VAL A 190 23.63 4.16 31.25
C VAL A 190 23.68 3.83 29.76
N GLY A 191 23.07 2.71 29.37
CA GLY A 191 22.90 2.31 27.98
C GLY A 191 21.67 2.95 27.34
N LEU A 192 21.67 3.08 26.01
CA LEU A 192 20.55 3.65 25.24
C LEU A 192 19.23 2.92 25.46
N HIS A 193 19.31 1.59 25.62
CA HIS A 193 18.18 0.67 25.76
C HIS A 193 17.86 0.32 27.21
N ALA A 194 18.58 0.90 28.18
CA ALA A 194 18.36 0.60 29.59
C ALA A 194 17.02 1.18 30.05
N PRO A 195 16.20 0.41 30.79
CA PRO A 195 14.98 0.93 31.39
C PRO A 195 15.35 1.92 32.50
N ILE A 196 14.90 3.16 32.37
CA ILE A 196 15.17 4.27 33.29
C ILE A 196 13.88 4.97 33.70
N LYS A 197 13.92 5.66 34.83
CA LYS A 197 12.85 6.56 35.27
C LYS A 197 13.27 7.99 34.98
N ILE A 198 12.56 8.70 34.12
CA ILE A 198 12.96 10.05 33.73
C ILE A 198 11.81 11.03 33.92
N ARG A 199 12.11 12.18 34.51
CA ARG A 199 11.16 13.28 34.58
C ARG A 199 11.07 13.95 33.21
N VAL A 200 9.90 13.84 32.58
CA VAL A 200 9.59 14.46 31.29
C VAL A 200 8.81 15.74 31.54
N MET A 201 9.22 16.82 30.87
CA MET A 201 8.53 18.12 30.85
C MET A 201 8.11 18.44 29.41
N ASP A 202 7.08 19.25 29.22
CA ASP A 202 6.64 19.77 27.92
C ASP A 202 6.31 18.71 26.85
N ARG A 203 5.99 17.47 27.27
CA ARG A 203 5.51 16.40 26.41
C ARG A 203 4.25 15.78 26.96
N GLN A 204 3.27 15.60 26.08
CA GLN A 204 1.99 14.99 26.45
C GLN A 204 2.21 13.52 26.84
N PRO A 205 1.78 13.07 28.04
CA PRO A 205 1.86 11.66 28.42
C PRO A 205 0.99 10.77 27.51
N PRO A 206 1.19 9.45 27.49
CA PRO A 206 0.29 8.53 26.79
C PRO A 206 -1.17 8.69 27.25
N LYS A 207 -2.14 8.48 26.35
CA LYS A 207 -3.58 8.66 26.65
C LYS A 207 -4.03 7.89 27.91
N GLU A 208 -3.51 6.68 28.11
CA GLU A 208 -3.83 5.82 29.26
C GLU A 208 -3.36 6.46 30.58
N GLN A 209 -2.14 7.02 30.58
CA GLN A 209 -1.55 7.65 31.76
C GLN A 209 -2.08 9.07 32.01
N GLN A 210 -2.62 9.75 30.98
CA GLN A 210 -3.26 11.06 31.15
C GLN A 210 -4.44 10.99 32.13
N ALA A 211 -5.25 9.91 32.07
CA ALA A 211 -6.39 9.72 32.96
C ALA A 211 -5.97 9.41 34.42
N GLU A 212 -4.81 8.78 34.61
CA GLU A 212 -4.27 8.45 35.93
C GLU A 212 -3.54 9.62 36.61
N LEU A 213 -2.96 10.53 35.82
CA LEU A 213 -2.12 11.62 36.32
C LEU A 213 -2.90 12.82 36.88
N ALA A 214 -4.14 13.07 36.44
CA ALA A 214 -4.99 14.14 36.96
C ALA A 214 -6.49 13.92 36.65
N GLU A 215 -7.37 14.20 37.63
CA GLU A 215 -8.85 14.15 37.45
C GLU A 215 -9.37 15.09 36.33
N ASN A 216 -8.62 16.16 36.02
CA ASN A 216 -8.98 17.17 35.01
C ASN A 216 -8.13 17.09 33.72
N GLY A 217 -7.30 16.05 33.57
CA GLY A 217 -6.36 15.91 32.44
C GLY A 217 -5.02 16.63 32.65
N TRP A 218 -3.99 16.20 31.93
CA TRP A 218 -2.64 16.78 31.98
C TRP A 218 -2.59 18.16 31.32
N GLU A 219 -2.03 19.16 32.01
CA GLU A 219 -1.81 20.50 31.45
C GLU A 219 -0.40 20.63 30.83
N PRO A 220 -0.26 21.32 29.67
CA PRO A 220 1.05 21.61 29.08
C PRO A 220 2.01 22.26 30.06
N GLY A 221 3.16 21.62 30.30
CA GLY A 221 4.19 22.07 31.24
C GLY A 221 4.17 21.37 32.60
N GLN A 222 3.18 20.53 32.89
CA GLN A 222 3.18 19.70 34.09
C GLN A 222 4.20 18.55 33.96
N PRO A 223 5.18 18.42 34.88
CA PRO A 223 6.12 17.31 34.83
C PRO A 223 5.44 15.99 35.18
N TRP A 224 5.84 14.92 34.50
CA TRP A 224 5.45 13.56 34.86
C TRP A 224 6.67 12.62 34.80
N LEU A 225 6.57 11.47 35.47
CA LEU A 225 7.65 10.49 35.52
C LEU A 225 7.37 9.38 34.50
N ALA A 226 8.25 9.25 33.50
CA ALA A 226 8.16 8.21 32.48
C ALA A 226 9.09 7.04 32.82
N GLU A 227 8.56 5.81 32.80
CA GLU A 227 9.35 4.58 32.81
C GLU A 227 9.62 4.17 31.36
N THR A 228 10.80 4.49 30.84
CA THR A 228 11.13 4.46 29.41
C THR A 228 12.63 4.20 29.22
N THR A 229 13.11 4.16 27.98
CA THR A 229 14.54 4.18 27.66
C THR A 229 14.97 5.58 27.21
N LEU A 230 16.27 5.89 27.32
CA LEU A 230 16.82 7.16 26.83
C LEU A 230 16.58 7.33 25.32
N GLY A 231 16.71 6.26 24.55
CA GLY A 231 16.51 6.33 23.11
C GLY A 231 15.06 6.64 22.71
N ARG A 232 14.06 6.17 23.48
CA ARG A 232 12.66 6.57 23.28
C ARG A 232 12.42 8.03 23.63
N VAL A 233 13.09 8.57 24.65
CA VAL A 233 13.02 10.02 24.97
C VAL A 233 13.51 10.83 23.77
N MET A 234 14.74 10.55 23.32
CA MET A 234 15.34 11.22 22.16
C MET A 234 14.49 11.13 20.90
N PHE A 235 13.80 10.00 20.69
CA PHE A 235 12.88 9.86 19.55
C PHE A 235 11.66 10.78 19.68
N ASN A 236 11.04 10.83 20.86
CA ASN A 236 9.89 11.71 21.10
C ASN A 236 10.26 13.18 20.96
N ASP A 237 11.54 13.54 21.17
CA ASP A 237 11.99 14.92 20.96
C ASP A 237 11.97 15.38 19.51
N LEU A 238 11.96 14.42 18.57
CA LEU A 238 11.83 14.70 17.15
C LEU A 238 10.39 15.07 16.76
N LEU A 239 9.40 14.61 17.54
CA LEU A 239 7.97 14.81 17.30
C LEU A 239 7.50 16.19 17.80
N PRO A 240 6.33 16.67 17.33
CA PRO A 240 5.67 17.84 17.91
C PRO A 240 5.46 17.71 19.44
N ALA A 241 5.49 18.83 20.17
CA ALA A 241 5.42 18.84 21.64
C ALA A 241 4.07 18.36 22.19
N ASP A 242 3.00 18.64 21.45
CA ASP A 242 1.62 18.22 21.71
C ASP A 242 1.31 16.81 21.16
N TYR A 243 2.29 16.10 20.60
CA TYR A 243 2.09 14.71 20.18
C TYR A 243 2.22 13.78 21.39
N PRO A 244 1.32 12.78 21.55
CA PRO A 244 1.39 11.83 22.66
C PRO A 244 2.72 11.07 22.70
N TYR A 245 3.29 10.94 23.90
CA TYR A 245 4.55 10.23 24.12
C TYR A 245 4.46 8.76 23.70
N ILE A 246 5.43 8.31 22.89
CA ILE A 246 5.51 6.95 22.37
C ILE A 246 6.54 6.15 23.16
N ASN A 247 6.09 5.08 23.83
CA ASN A 247 6.94 4.25 24.69
C ASN A 247 7.00 2.77 24.24
N GLU A 248 7.30 2.55 22.96
CA GLU A 248 7.39 1.21 22.37
C GLU A 248 8.53 1.14 21.35
N ALA A 249 8.90 -0.08 20.94
CA ALA A 249 9.84 -0.26 19.84
C ALA A 249 9.20 0.16 18.51
N LEU A 250 9.99 0.72 17.60
CA LEU A 250 9.48 1.29 16.35
C LEU A 250 9.86 0.48 15.12
N PRO A 251 9.15 -0.63 14.80
CA PRO A 251 9.26 -1.27 13.50
C PRO A 251 8.63 -0.39 12.41
N LYS A 252 8.94 -0.67 11.14
CA LYS A 252 8.45 0.09 9.98
C LYS A 252 6.94 0.35 9.98
N LYS A 253 6.13 -0.66 10.33
CA LYS A 253 4.66 -0.53 10.37
C LYS A 253 4.21 0.50 11.40
N ARG A 254 4.87 0.56 12.56
CA ARG A 254 4.52 1.51 13.61
C ARG A 254 4.95 2.92 13.24
N GLN A 255 6.13 3.08 12.64
CA GLN A 255 6.57 4.35 12.08
C GLN A 255 5.58 4.89 11.03
N ALA A 256 5.08 4.03 10.14
CA ALA A 256 4.07 4.42 9.15
C ALA A 256 2.76 4.90 9.80
N ALA A 257 2.32 4.23 10.87
CA ALA A 257 1.13 4.64 11.62
C ALA A 257 1.30 6.02 12.27
N ILE A 258 2.49 6.31 12.82
CA ILE A 258 2.81 7.63 13.40
C ILE A 258 2.80 8.71 12.32
N VAL A 259 3.42 8.46 11.16
CA VAL A 259 3.43 9.44 10.06
C VAL A 259 2.02 9.71 9.53
N ASN A 260 1.16 8.69 9.44
CA ASN A 260 -0.26 8.88 9.09
C ASN A 260 -0.98 9.75 10.11
N ASP A 261 -0.86 9.44 11.40
CA ASP A 261 -1.51 10.21 12.46
C ASP A 261 -1.00 11.67 12.51
N LEU A 262 0.29 11.88 12.24
CA LEU A 262 0.86 13.22 12.06
C LEU A 262 0.24 13.94 10.86
N ALA A 263 0.05 13.25 9.73
CA ALA A 263 -0.57 13.81 8.54
C ALA A 263 -2.05 14.16 8.72
N GLU A 264 -2.75 13.49 9.63
CA GLU A 264 -4.15 13.81 9.95
C GLU A 264 -4.30 15.00 10.88
N ARG A 265 -3.41 15.13 11.87
CA ARG A 265 -3.53 16.12 12.95
C ARG A 265 -2.75 17.41 12.70
N TYR A 266 -1.67 17.34 11.93
CA TYR A 266 -0.74 18.44 11.74
C TYR A 266 -0.67 18.93 10.30
N SER A 267 -0.15 20.14 10.11
CA SER A 267 0.12 20.66 8.78
C SER A 267 1.23 19.88 8.08
N MET A 268 1.15 19.73 6.76
CA MET A 268 2.19 19.05 5.96
C MET A 268 3.59 19.63 6.16
N THR A 269 3.69 20.93 6.45
CA THR A 269 4.97 21.58 6.78
C THR A 269 5.59 21.01 8.06
N GLN A 270 4.79 20.84 9.12
CA GLN A 270 5.26 20.24 10.37
C GLN A 270 5.64 18.77 10.16
N VAL A 271 4.86 18.03 9.35
CA VAL A 271 5.16 16.64 8.99
C VAL A 271 6.48 16.55 8.23
N ALA A 272 6.70 17.38 7.20
CA ALA A 272 7.95 17.41 6.44
C ALA A 272 9.18 17.70 7.32
N GLN A 273 9.07 18.67 8.24
CA GLN A 273 10.14 18.98 9.20
C GLN A 273 10.41 17.80 10.16
N THR A 274 9.36 17.15 10.63
CA THR A 274 9.46 15.97 11.49
C THR A 274 10.14 14.81 10.76
N LEU A 275 9.76 14.56 9.50
CA LEU A 275 10.37 13.54 8.66
C LEU A 275 11.86 13.80 8.41
N ASP A 276 12.27 15.05 8.21
CA ASP A 276 13.68 15.41 8.08
C ASP A 276 14.47 15.14 9.38
N LYS A 277 13.89 15.45 10.56
CA LYS A 277 14.49 15.12 11.87
C LYS A 277 14.61 13.61 12.09
N VAL A 278 13.55 12.87 11.75
CA VAL A 278 13.48 11.41 11.86
C VAL A 278 14.49 10.75 10.92
N LYS A 279 14.68 11.28 9.71
CA LYS A 279 15.73 10.87 8.78
C LYS A 279 17.11 11.06 9.39
N ASP A 280 17.41 12.24 9.93
CA ASP A 280 18.72 12.56 10.51
C ASP A 280 19.04 11.64 11.69
N ALA A 281 18.09 11.47 12.61
CA ALA A 281 18.22 10.53 13.73
C ALA A 281 18.39 9.08 13.26
N GLY A 282 17.58 8.65 12.28
CA GLY A 282 17.65 7.31 11.71
C GLY A 282 19.04 6.99 11.15
N PHE A 283 19.62 7.88 10.33
CA PHE A 283 20.98 7.67 9.81
C PHE A 283 22.06 7.70 10.91
N TYR A 284 21.93 8.61 11.88
CA TYR A 284 22.89 8.74 12.97
C TYR A 284 22.96 7.46 13.82
N TRP A 285 21.80 6.90 14.16
CA TRP A 285 21.69 5.70 15.00
C TRP A 285 21.85 4.40 14.22
N ALA A 286 21.55 4.37 12.91
CA ALA A 286 21.91 3.25 12.06
C ALA A 286 23.42 3.03 12.04
N THR A 287 24.19 4.12 11.85
CA THR A 287 25.67 4.06 11.88
C THR A 287 26.22 3.51 13.20
N ARG A 288 25.55 3.84 14.32
CA ARG A 288 25.97 3.43 15.68
C ARG A 288 25.33 2.13 16.16
N SER A 289 24.45 1.53 15.37
CA SER A 289 23.77 0.28 15.73
C SER A 289 24.70 -0.93 15.72
N GLY A 290 25.87 -0.83 15.07
CA GLY A 290 26.79 -1.94 14.89
C GLY A 290 26.27 -3.02 13.94
N VAL A 291 25.15 -2.78 13.26
CA VAL A 291 24.58 -3.71 12.27
C VAL A 291 25.57 -3.91 11.14
N THR A 292 26.05 -5.15 11.03
CA THR A 292 26.96 -5.62 10.00
C THR A 292 26.60 -7.04 9.60
N VAL A 293 27.20 -7.55 8.53
CA VAL A 293 26.96 -8.92 8.09
C VAL A 293 28.30 -9.62 7.96
N SER A 294 28.51 -10.61 8.81
CA SER A 294 29.59 -11.57 8.72
C SER A 294 29.04 -12.97 8.40
N ILE A 295 29.94 -13.87 8.00
CA ILE A 295 29.57 -15.28 7.91
C ILE A 295 29.14 -15.80 9.29
N SER A 296 29.72 -15.35 10.40
CA SER A 296 29.33 -15.83 11.73
C SER A 296 27.90 -15.44 12.13
N ASP A 297 27.34 -14.37 11.55
CA ASP A 297 25.97 -13.92 11.84
C ASP A 297 24.90 -14.80 11.16
N VAL A 298 25.28 -15.60 10.16
CA VAL A 298 24.37 -16.53 9.47
C VAL A 298 24.38 -17.87 10.22
N LEU A 299 23.50 -18.00 11.20
CA LEU A 299 23.39 -19.16 12.07
C LEU A 299 22.53 -20.26 11.42
N VAL A 300 23.07 -21.47 11.32
CA VAL A 300 22.34 -22.64 10.80
C VAL A 300 21.87 -23.47 12.00
N PRO A 301 20.57 -23.79 12.12
CA PRO A 301 20.06 -24.59 13.23
C PRO A 301 20.65 -26.01 13.19
N ALA A 302 21.01 -26.54 14.36
CA ALA A 302 21.62 -27.87 14.48
C ALA A 302 20.60 -28.98 14.13
N GLU A 303 19.32 -28.72 14.42
CA GLU A 303 18.18 -29.61 14.19
C GLU A 303 17.90 -29.84 12.70
N LYS A 304 18.40 -28.96 11.81
CA LYS A 304 18.19 -29.05 10.36
C LYS A 304 18.47 -30.44 9.81
N LYS A 305 19.59 -31.07 10.22
CA LYS A 305 19.98 -32.39 9.72
C LYS A 305 18.96 -33.46 10.11
N GLN A 306 18.52 -33.44 11.37
CA GLN A 306 17.52 -34.39 11.87
C GLN A 306 16.19 -34.23 11.13
N ILE A 307 15.72 -32.99 10.96
CA ILE A 307 14.48 -32.70 10.21
C ILE A 307 14.59 -33.27 8.79
N LEU A 308 15.68 -33.00 8.08
CA LEU A 308 15.87 -33.49 6.71
C LEU A 308 15.93 -35.03 6.61
N GLU A 309 16.48 -35.72 7.60
CA GLU A 309 16.52 -37.19 7.65
C GLU A 309 15.12 -37.79 7.87
N ASP A 310 14.32 -37.19 8.76
CA ASP A 310 12.95 -37.63 9.01
C ASP A 310 12.07 -37.48 7.76
N PHE A 311 12.20 -36.36 7.04
CA PHE A 311 11.47 -36.11 5.80
C PHE A 311 11.99 -36.92 4.61
N GLU A 312 13.28 -37.26 4.55
CA GLU A 312 13.80 -38.28 3.62
C GLU A 312 13.13 -39.64 3.86
N GLY A 313 12.99 -40.05 5.13
CA GLY A 313 12.28 -41.27 5.50
C GLY A 313 10.83 -41.27 4.99
N LYS A 314 10.10 -40.16 5.16
CA LYS A 314 8.73 -39.98 4.64
C LYS A 314 8.70 -40.02 3.11
N ALA A 315 9.62 -39.33 2.43
CA ALA A 315 9.73 -39.33 0.97
C ALA A 315 10.00 -40.73 0.40
N ALA A 316 10.86 -41.52 1.07
CA ALA A 316 11.15 -42.89 0.68
C ALA A 316 9.92 -43.81 0.80
N GLN A 317 9.05 -43.57 1.79
CA GLN A 317 7.78 -44.29 1.91
C GLN A 317 6.81 -43.97 0.76
N VAL A 318 6.75 -42.71 0.32
CA VAL A 318 5.97 -42.31 -0.87
C VAL A 318 6.49 -43.03 -2.11
N GLU A 319 7.81 -43.05 -2.32
CA GLU A 319 8.43 -43.75 -3.46
C GLU A 319 8.15 -45.26 -3.42
N LYS A 320 8.18 -45.88 -2.23
CA LYS A 320 7.86 -47.30 -2.05
C LYS A 320 6.40 -47.62 -2.37
N ARG A 321 5.46 -46.74 -2.04
CA ARG A 321 4.04 -46.87 -2.41
C ARG A 321 3.85 -46.76 -3.93
N TYR A 322 4.56 -45.83 -4.57
CA TYR A 322 4.60 -45.70 -6.02
C TYR A 322 5.16 -46.96 -6.71
N GLN A 323 6.30 -47.49 -6.25
CA GLN A 323 6.89 -48.73 -6.78
C GLN A 323 5.99 -49.96 -6.61
N ARG A 324 5.12 -49.97 -5.60
CA ARG A 324 4.10 -51.02 -5.38
C ARG A 324 2.84 -50.84 -6.24
N GLY A 325 2.78 -49.81 -7.08
CA GLY A 325 1.64 -49.50 -7.95
C GLY A 325 0.44 -48.88 -7.21
N GLN A 326 0.62 -48.39 -5.99
CA GLN A 326 -0.46 -47.80 -5.18
C GLN A 326 -0.72 -46.32 -5.50
N LEU A 327 0.21 -45.66 -6.20
CA LEU A 327 0.15 -44.24 -6.56
C LEU A 327 0.48 -44.09 -8.04
N SER A 328 -0.16 -43.15 -8.71
CA SER A 328 0.27 -42.67 -10.01
C SER A 328 1.49 -41.75 -9.90
N HIS A 329 2.16 -41.48 -11.02
CA HIS A 329 3.32 -40.58 -11.04
C HIS A 329 2.96 -39.15 -10.64
N ALA A 330 1.78 -38.67 -11.02
CA ALA A 330 1.30 -37.33 -10.65
C ALA A 330 0.99 -37.23 -9.16
N GLU A 331 0.29 -38.24 -8.60
CA GLU A 331 0.00 -38.30 -7.16
C GLU A 331 1.28 -38.40 -6.34
N ARG A 332 2.25 -39.21 -6.77
CA ARG A 332 3.58 -39.30 -6.15
C ARG A 332 4.25 -37.92 -6.08
N ASN A 333 4.29 -37.18 -7.18
CA ASN A 333 4.89 -35.86 -7.21
C ASN A 333 4.18 -34.89 -6.26
N ASN A 334 2.84 -34.89 -6.25
CA ASN A 334 2.06 -34.03 -5.37
C ASN A 334 2.29 -34.37 -3.89
N GLU A 335 2.36 -35.66 -3.53
CA GLU A 335 2.69 -36.08 -2.17
C GLU A 335 4.12 -35.66 -1.78
N LEU A 336 5.12 -35.87 -2.65
CA LEU A 336 6.50 -35.45 -2.39
C LEU A 336 6.62 -33.93 -2.20
N VAL A 337 5.90 -33.15 -3.01
CA VAL A 337 5.84 -31.68 -2.87
C VAL A 337 5.28 -31.29 -1.50
N LYS A 338 4.21 -31.93 -1.03
CA LYS A 338 3.64 -31.67 0.31
C LYS A 338 4.64 -32.01 1.43
N VAL A 339 5.30 -33.16 1.32
CA VAL A 339 6.32 -33.61 2.29
C VAL A 339 7.46 -32.59 2.40
N TRP A 340 7.99 -32.12 1.27
CA TRP A 340 9.11 -31.16 1.26
C TRP A 340 8.70 -29.72 1.55
N ALA A 341 7.45 -29.34 1.28
CA ALA A 341 6.90 -28.06 1.71
C ALA A 341 6.89 -27.98 3.24
N GLN A 342 6.37 -29.02 3.90
CA GLN A 342 6.37 -29.09 5.37
C GLN A 342 7.79 -29.08 5.93
N ALA A 343 8.72 -29.86 5.36
CA ALA A 343 10.12 -29.85 5.79
C ALA A 343 10.75 -28.45 5.73
N THR A 344 10.39 -27.66 4.71
CA THR A 344 10.89 -26.29 4.55
C THR A 344 10.32 -25.35 5.61
N GLU A 345 9.08 -25.58 6.06
CA GLU A 345 8.42 -24.82 7.12
C GLU A 345 9.01 -25.16 8.49
N ASP A 346 9.16 -26.45 8.81
CA ASP A 346 9.76 -26.92 10.06
C ASP A 346 11.21 -26.40 10.23
N VAL A 347 12.00 -26.37 9.13
CA VAL A 347 13.34 -25.75 9.12
C VAL A 347 13.27 -24.24 9.32
N ALA A 348 12.23 -23.57 8.81
CA ALA A 348 12.06 -22.13 8.97
C ALA A 348 11.78 -21.75 10.43
N GLU A 349 10.87 -22.48 11.08
CA GLU A 349 10.53 -22.27 12.49
C GLU A 349 11.73 -22.52 13.41
N SER A 350 12.43 -23.65 13.19
CA SER A 350 13.65 -23.97 13.93
C SER A 350 14.74 -22.92 13.74
N MET A 351 14.89 -22.40 12.52
CA MET A 351 15.82 -21.31 12.24
C MET A 351 15.41 -20.02 12.97
N GLU A 352 14.16 -19.59 12.87
CA GLU A 352 13.70 -18.34 13.49
C GLU A 352 13.87 -18.35 15.01
N ALA A 353 13.60 -19.48 15.67
CA ALA A 353 13.85 -19.66 17.10
C ALA A 353 15.34 -19.67 17.47
N HIS A 354 16.22 -20.07 16.56
CA HIS A 354 17.66 -20.14 16.79
C HIS A 354 18.37 -18.79 16.66
N PHE A 355 17.78 -17.82 15.95
CA PHE A 355 18.38 -16.49 15.77
C PHE A 355 18.16 -15.61 17.02
N PRO A 356 19.23 -15.14 17.68
CA PRO A 356 19.13 -14.17 18.77
C PRO A 356 18.52 -12.83 18.31
N ASP A 357 17.90 -12.10 19.23
CA ASP A 357 17.31 -10.78 18.96
C ASP A 357 18.36 -9.67 18.73
N ASP A 358 19.60 -9.87 19.15
CA ASP A 358 20.73 -8.97 18.91
C ASP A 358 21.46 -9.27 17.58
N ASN A 359 21.13 -10.37 16.90
CA ASN A 359 21.71 -10.69 15.60
C ASN A 359 21.31 -9.66 14.53
N SER A 360 22.29 -9.15 13.78
CA SER A 360 22.10 -8.13 12.74
C SER A 360 21.08 -8.52 11.66
N ILE A 361 21.09 -9.77 11.20
CA ILE A 361 20.20 -10.25 10.14
C ILE A 361 18.76 -10.29 10.65
N ALA A 362 18.57 -10.84 11.85
CA ALA A 362 17.26 -10.86 12.50
C ALA A 362 16.76 -9.43 12.76
N MET A 363 17.62 -8.52 13.20
CA MET A 363 17.27 -7.12 13.46
C MET A 363 16.79 -6.37 12.21
N ILE A 364 17.47 -6.53 11.07
CA ILE A 364 17.09 -5.91 9.79
C ILE A 364 15.70 -6.41 9.34
N VAL A 365 15.43 -7.70 9.49
CA VAL A 365 14.15 -8.30 9.08
C VAL A 365 13.02 -7.97 10.06
N LYS A 366 13.23 -8.13 11.37
CA LYS A 366 12.22 -7.85 12.42
C LYS A 366 11.87 -6.36 12.49
N SER A 367 12.82 -5.46 12.24
CA SER A 367 12.53 -4.02 12.13
C SER A 367 11.66 -3.68 10.91
N GLY A 368 11.60 -4.57 9.92
CA GLY A 368 10.92 -4.35 8.64
C GLY A 368 11.70 -3.41 7.71
N ALA A 369 12.99 -3.19 7.96
CA ALA A 369 13.85 -2.36 7.14
C ALA A 369 14.07 -2.98 5.76
N ALA A 370 14.54 -4.22 5.72
CA ALA A 370 14.81 -4.95 4.49
C ALA A 370 14.64 -6.46 4.65
N GLY A 371 14.32 -7.12 3.54
CA GLY A 371 14.23 -8.56 3.45
C GLY A 371 13.03 -9.19 4.15
N ASN A 372 12.97 -10.51 4.13
CA ASN A 372 11.92 -11.30 4.78
C ASN A 372 12.49 -12.61 5.35
N MET A 373 11.74 -13.27 6.23
CA MET A 373 12.21 -14.50 6.87
C MET A 373 12.40 -15.64 5.85
N THR A 374 11.68 -15.63 4.72
CA THR A 374 11.85 -16.56 3.60
C THR A 374 13.24 -16.45 2.92
N GLN A 375 13.79 -15.24 2.84
CA GLN A 375 15.14 -14.98 2.33
C GLN A 375 16.20 -15.44 3.34
N VAL A 376 15.99 -15.17 4.64
CA VAL A 376 16.86 -15.66 5.71
C VAL A 376 16.86 -17.20 5.71
N ARG A 377 15.70 -17.83 5.52
CA ARG A 377 15.56 -19.28 5.33
C ARG A 377 16.38 -19.80 4.16
N SER A 378 16.40 -19.08 3.04
CA SER A 378 17.21 -19.48 1.89
C SER A 378 18.72 -19.34 2.16
N LEU A 379 19.10 -18.40 3.02
CA LEU A 379 20.48 -18.12 3.39
C LEU A 379 21.03 -19.12 4.43
N ALA A 380 20.24 -19.43 5.46
CA ALA A 380 20.67 -20.18 6.65
C ALA A 380 19.91 -21.50 6.88
N GLY A 381 18.68 -21.64 6.39
CA GLY A 381 17.86 -22.85 6.50
C GLY A 381 18.08 -23.80 5.32
N MET A 382 17.19 -23.76 4.34
CA MET A 382 17.28 -24.48 3.07
C MET A 382 16.58 -23.67 1.97
N ARG A 383 16.99 -23.85 0.71
CA ARG A 383 16.33 -23.16 -0.42
C ARG A 383 14.94 -23.73 -0.74
N GLY A 384 14.73 -25.02 -0.51
CA GLY A 384 13.44 -25.69 -0.65
C GLY A 384 13.09 -26.09 -2.09
N LEU A 385 11.79 -26.14 -2.38
CA LEU A 385 11.27 -26.51 -3.69
C LEU A 385 11.50 -25.39 -4.74
N VAL A 386 11.73 -25.80 -5.98
CA VAL A 386 11.89 -24.90 -7.14
C VAL A 386 10.94 -25.30 -8.26
N SER A 387 10.53 -24.33 -9.07
CA SER A 387 9.62 -24.55 -10.20
C SER A 387 10.39 -24.79 -11.50
N ASN A 388 9.87 -25.70 -12.33
CA ASN A 388 10.31 -25.84 -13.71
C ASN A 388 9.75 -24.69 -14.60
N PRO A 389 10.16 -24.57 -15.88
CA PRO A 389 9.63 -23.53 -16.77
C PRO A 389 8.11 -23.61 -17.02
N LYS A 390 7.50 -24.79 -16.85
CA LYS A 390 6.04 -24.98 -16.94
C LYS A 390 5.29 -24.46 -15.71
N GLY A 391 5.99 -24.17 -14.61
CA GLY A 391 5.40 -23.73 -13.35
C GLY A 391 5.12 -24.87 -12.35
N GLU A 392 5.48 -26.10 -12.68
CA GLU A 392 5.30 -27.25 -11.80
C GLU A 392 6.49 -27.33 -10.83
N TYR A 393 6.23 -27.76 -9.60
CA TYR A 393 7.31 -28.01 -8.63
C TYR A 393 8.14 -29.23 -9.02
N ILE A 394 9.46 -29.08 -8.95
CA ILE A 394 10.39 -30.19 -9.06
C ILE A 394 10.34 -30.96 -7.72
N PRO A 395 9.98 -32.26 -7.71
CA PRO A 395 9.76 -33.01 -6.47
C PRO A 395 11.04 -33.28 -5.67
N ARG A 396 12.22 -33.01 -6.26
CA ARG A 396 13.51 -33.03 -5.57
C ARG A 396 13.84 -31.61 -5.10
N PRO A 397 13.86 -31.32 -3.78
CA PRO A 397 14.16 -29.99 -3.26
C PRO A 397 15.66 -29.69 -3.29
N ILE A 398 16.00 -28.43 -3.08
CA ILE A 398 17.35 -27.98 -2.75
C ILE A 398 17.47 -27.96 -1.22
N LYS A 399 18.27 -28.88 -0.68
CA LYS A 399 18.46 -29.04 0.78
C LYS A 399 19.53 -28.11 1.33
N SER A 400 20.49 -27.78 0.47
CA SER A 400 21.55 -26.83 0.77
C SER A 400 20.98 -25.41 0.93
N ASN A 401 21.68 -24.58 1.70
CA ASN A 401 21.45 -23.14 1.76
C ASN A 401 22.61 -22.38 1.10
N PHE A 402 22.47 -21.06 0.94
CA PHE A 402 23.52 -20.26 0.29
C PHE A 402 24.81 -20.15 1.12
N ARG A 403 24.75 -20.36 2.45
CA ARG A 403 25.93 -20.44 3.31
C ARG A 403 26.75 -21.71 3.07
N GLU A 404 26.09 -22.86 3.01
CA GLU A 404 26.70 -24.18 2.77
C GLU A 404 27.22 -24.31 1.34
N GLY A 405 26.59 -23.61 0.40
CA GLY A 405 26.86 -23.68 -1.03
C GLY A 405 25.99 -24.73 -1.71
N LEU A 406 25.56 -24.44 -2.94
CA LEU A 406 24.73 -25.34 -3.74
C LEU A 406 25.59 -26.28 -4.57
N SER A 407 25.16 -27.53 -4.71
CA SER A 407 25.75 -28.44 -5.71
C SER A 407 25.44 -27.99 -7.14
N VAL A 408 26.20 -28.49 -8.12
CA VAL A 408 26.00 -28.16 -9.55
C VAL A 408 24.55 -28.47 -10.00
N ALA A 409 24.00 -29.61 -9.55
CA ALA A 409 22.65 -30.02 -9.89
C ALA A 409 21.59 -29.08 -9.26
N GLU A 410 21.75 -28.74 -7.98
CA GLU A 410 20.86 -27.82 -7.27
C GLU A 410 20.90 -26.42 -7.88
N TYR A 411 22.10 -25.93 -8.21
CA TYR A 411 22.26 -24.63 -8.86
C TYR A 411 21.60 -24.62 -10.24
N PHE A 412 21.81 -25.67 -11.04
CA PHE A 412 21.20 -25.79 -12.37
C PHE A 412 19.66 -25.77 -12.32
N ILE A 413 19.04 -26.52 -11.41
CA ILE A 413 17.57 -26.50 -11.27
C ILE A 413 17.05 -25.14 -10.78
N ALA A 414 17.79 -24.44 -9.91
CA ALA A 414 17.44 -23.09 -9.46
C ALA A 414 17.41 -22.06 -10.61
N THR A 415 18.25 -22.23 -11.64
CA THR A 415 18.30 -21.29 -12.78
C THR A 415 17.01 -21.23 -13.59
N HIS A 416 16.21 -22.30 -13.61
CA HIS A 416 14.96 -22.35 -14.38
C HIS A 416 13.96 -21.32 -13.86
N GLY A 417 13.73 -21.32 -12.54
CA GLY A 417 12.85 -20.35 -11.89
C GLY A 417 13.37 -18.92 -11.99
N ALA A 418 14.68 -18.71 -11.80
CA ALA A 418 15.29 -17.39 -11.88
C ALA A 418 15.16 -16.76 -13.27
N ARG A 419 15.47 -17.53 -14.33
CA ARG A 419 15.35 -17.04 -15.72
C ARG A 419 13.91 -16.74 -16.11
N LYS A 420 12.97 -17.58 -15.68
CA LYS A 420 11.54 -17.37 -15.91
C LYS A 420 11.07 -16.06 -15.25
N GLY A 421 11.44 -15.83 -13.98
CA GLY A 421 11.09 -14.60 -13.26
C GLY A 421 11.59 -13.33 -13.96
N LEU A 422 12.82 -13.33 -14.49
CA LEU A 422 13.34 -12.19 -15.27
C LEU A 422 12.57 -11.94 -16.56
N ALA A 423 12.24 -13.00 -17.30
CA ALA A 423 11.47 -12.88 -18.54
C ALA A 423 10.03 -12.39 -18.29
N ASP A 424 9.36 -12.92 -17.27
CA ASP A 424 8.01 -12.52 -16.86
C ASP A 424 7.98 -11.05 -16.42
N THR A 425 8.98 -10.60 -15.67
CA THR A 425 9.10 -9.19 -15.23
C THR A 425 9.13 -8.23 -16.42
N ALA A 426 9.89 -8.58 -17.47
CA ALA A 426 10.01 -7.75 -18.67
C ALA A 426 8.72 -7.74 -19.52
N LEU A 427 8.13 -8.91 -19.78
CA LEU A 427 6.94 -9.02 -20.64
C LEU A 427 5.71 -8.33 -20.03
N ARG A 428 5.48 -8.53 -18.73
CA ARG A 428 4.21 -8.13 -18.10
C ARG A 428 4.13 -6.67 -17.70
N THR A 429 5.27 -5.97 -17.72
CA THR A 429 5.29 -4.50 -17.62
C THR A 429 4.45 -3.87 -18.74
N ALA A 430 4.43 -4.48 -19.93
CA ALA A 430 3.60 -4.02 -21.05
C ALA A 430 2.09 -4.19 -20.78
N ASP A 431 1.68 -5.31 -20.18
CA ASP A 431 0.26 -5.60 -19.88
C ASP A 431 -0.31 -4.61 -18.86
N SER A 432 0.46 -4.29 -17.82
CA SER A 432 0.08 -3.27 -16.83
C SER A 432 -0.05 -1.88 -17.46
N GLY A 433 0.89 -1.52 -18.34
CA GLY A 433 0.83 -0.26 -19.10
C GLY A 433 -0.39 -0.20 -20.02
N TYR A 434 -0.75 -1.32 -20.63
CA TYR A 434 -1.93 -1.41 -21.49
C TYR A 434 -3.24 -1.23 -20.71
N LEU A 435 -3.39 -1.89 -19.56
CA LEU A 435 -4.55 -1.68 -18.69
C LEU A 435 -4.63 -0.21 -18.24
N THR A 436 -3.52 0.35 -17.77
CA THR A 436 -3.45 1.75 -17.32
C THR A 436 -3.90 2.71 -18.42
N ARG A 437 -3.43 2.51 -19.66
CA ARG A 437 -3.86 3.32 -20.81
C ARG A 437 -5.36 3.25 -21.03
N ARG A 438 -5.94 2.04 -21.01
CA ARG A 438 -7.40 1.87 -21.19
C ARG A 438 -8.20 2.56 -20.08
N LEU A 439 -7.73 2.46 -18.84
CA LEU A 439 -8.35 3.14 -17.70
C LEU A 439 -8.27 4.67 -17.85
N VAL A 440 -7.16 5.21 -18.35
CA VAL A 440 -7.05 6.64 -18.66
C VAL A 440 -8.00 7.04 -19.78
N ASP A 441 -8.05 6.26 -20.88
CA ASP A 441 -8.89 6.56 -22.04
C ASP A 441 -10.38 6.66 -21.66
N VAL A 442 -10.86 5.83 -20.73
CA VAL A 442 -12.26 5.84 -20.26
C VAL A 442 -12.55 6.90 -19.19
N SER A 443 -11.54 7.38 -18.45
CA SER A 443 -11.75 8.21 -17.25
C SER A 443 -11.17 9.62 -17.32
N GLN A 444 -10.42 9.97 -18.36
CA GLN A 444 -9.78 11.29 -18.50
C GLN A 444 -10.76 12.49 -18.44
N ASP A 445 -12.04 12.29 -18.80
CA ASP A 445 -13.08 13.33 -18.75
C ASP A 445 -13.74 13.46 -17.36
N VAL A 446 -13.39 12.59 -16.41
CA VAL A 446 -13.93 12.62 -15.04
C VAL A 446 -13.15 13.61 -14.19
N ILE A 447 -13.69 14.83 -14.17
CA ILE A 447 -13.17 15.98 -13.43
C ILE A 447 -14.22 16.41 -12.40
N VAL A 448 -13.77 16.91 -11.24
CA VAL A 448 -14.68 17.54 -10.27
C VAL A 448 -15.17 18.88 -10.82
N ARG A 449 -16.48 19.06 -11.00
CA ARG A 449 -17.05 20.27 -11.64
C ARG A 449 -17.83 21.18 -10.70
N GLU A 450 -18.31 20.64 -9.60
CA GLU A 450 -19.11 21.37 -8.62
C GLU A 450 -18.81 20.85 -7.21
N VAL A 451 -19.16 21.63 -6.19
CA VAL A 451 -18.91 21.26 -4.79
C VAL A 451 -19.91 20.18 -4.36
N ASP A 452 -21.20 20.40 -4.59
CA ASP A 452 -22.27 19.50 -4.17
C ASP A 452 -23.35 19.37 -5.25
N CYS A 453 -23.70 18.14 -5.62
CA CYS A 453 -24.82 17.86 -6.52
C CYS A 453 -26.20 17.86 -5.81
N GLY A 454 -26.26 18.07 -4.49
CA GLY A 454 -27.49 18.18 -3.70
C GLY A 454 -28.20 16.85 -3.37
N THR A 455 -27.70 15.72 -3.88
CA THR A 455 -28.36 14.42 -3.72
C THR A 455 -28.34 13.92 -2.27
N SER A 456 -29.41 13.22 -1.86
CA SER A 456 -29.49 12.45 -0.60
C SER A 456 -29.21 10.95 -0.81
N ARG A 457 -28.91 10.55 -2.05
CA ARG A 457 -28.53 9.19 -2.38
C ARG A 457 -27.14 8.87 -1.84
N GLY A 458 -26.94 7.62 -1.46
CA GLY A 458 -25.67 7.11 -0.96
C GLY A 458 -25.65 5.59 -1.00
N ILE A 459 -24.54 5.02 -0.56
CA ILE A 459 -24.34 3.58 -0.41
C ILE A 459 -24.18 3.24 1.06
N GLN A 460 -24.85 2.17 1.49
CA GLN A 460 -24.74 1.66 2.86
C GLN A 460 -23.42 0.90 3.01
N MET A 461 -22.59 1.32 3.96
CA MET A 461 -21.26 0.75 4.20
C MET A 461 -21.12 0.33 5.66
N THR A 462 -20.45 -0.80 5.89
CA THR A 462 -20.20 -1.33 7.24
C THR A 462 -18.94 -0.69 7.83
N ILE A 463 -19.05 -0.18 9.07
CA ILE A 463 -17.94 0.38 9.85
C ILE A 463 -17.42 -0.56 10.92
N GLY A 464 -18.22 -1.53 11.36
CA GLY A 464 -17.76 -2.55 12.28
C GLY A 464 -18.74 -3.69 12.47
N GLU A 465 -18.27 -4.74 13.12
CA GLU A 465 -19.04 -5.94 13.40
C GLU A 465 -19.32 -6.01 14.91
N LYS A 466 -20.57 -6.31 15.25
CA LYS A 466 -21.00 -6.52 16.64
C LYS A 466 -20.58 -7.92 17.09
N GLN A 467 -19.70 -7.99 18.10
CA GLN A 467 -19.42 -9.25 18.80
C GLN A 467 -20.48 -9.54 19.86
N GLN A 468 -20.64 -10.82 20.24
CA GLN A 468 -21.70 -11.29 21.13
C GLN A 468 -21.71 -10.64 22.53
N ASP A 469 -20.62 -10.00 22.99
CA ASP A 469 -20.56 -9.23 24.26
C ASP A 469 -19.39 -8.22 24.30
N GLY A 470 -19.21 -7.39 23.26
CA GLY A 470 -18.07 -6.45 23.21
C GLY A 470 -18.31 -5.17 22.39
N PRO A 471 -17.38 -4.19 22.48
CA PRO A 471 -17.42 -3.00 21.64
C PRO A 471 -17.36 -3.39 20.16
N ILE A 472 -17.97 -2.57 19.30
CA ILE A 472 -17.96 -2.80 17.85
C ILE A 472 -16.51 -2.84 17.37
N MET A 473 -16.09 -3.99 16.85
CA MET A 473 -14.77 -4.12 16.26
C MET A 473 -14.80 -3.48 14.88
N ARG A 474 -13.87 -2.55 14.63
CA ARG A 474 -13.72 -1.88 13.34
C ARG A 474 -13.59 -2.93 12.24
N ALA A 475 -14.43 -2.82 11.21
CA ALA A 475 -14.40 -3.77 10.10
C ALA A 475 -13.06 -3.68 9.35
N GLU A 476 -12.60 -4.81 8.81
CA GLU A 476 -11.26 -4.95 8.26
C GLU A 476 -10.95 -3.93 7.14
N HIS A 477 -11.96 -3.54 6.36
CA HIS A 477 -11.80 -2.75 5.14
C HIS A 477 -12.23 -1.29 5.25
N VAL A 478 -12.48 -0.80 6.47
CA VAL A 478 -12.97 0.56 6.72
C VAL A 478 -12.03 1.65 6.18
N ALA A 479 -10.73 1.40 6.19
CA ALA A 479 -9.72 2.32 5.67
C ALA A 479 -9.80 2.55 4.15
N THR A 480 -10.46 1.65 3.40
CA THR A 480 -10.62 1.78 1.95
C THR A 480 -12.06 2.05 1.53
N SER A 481 -13.03 1.67 2.38
CA SER A 481 -14.46 1.78 2.07
C SER A 481 -15.07 3.07 2.63
N VAL A 482 -14.96 3.34 3.93
CA VAL A 482 -15.69 4.44 4.61
C VAL A 482 -14.80 5.65 4.88
N TYR A 483 -13.53 5.42 5.22
CA TYR A 483 -12.54 6.47 5.43
C TYR A 483 -12.48 7.43 4.23
N ALA A 484 -12.22 8.72 4.48
CA ALA A 484 -12.12 9.76 3.46
C ALA A 484 -13.36 9.95 2.58
N ARG A 485 -14.56 9.59 3.08
CA ARG A 485 -15.85 9.86 2.45
C ARG A 485 -16.68 10.84 3.25
N THR A 486 -17.65 11.48 2.58
CA THR A 486 -18.66 12.30 3.26
C THR A 486 -19.89 11.48 3.59
N ILE A 487 -20.44 11.67 4.79
CA ILE A 487 -21.69 11.01 5.20
C ILE A 487 -22.91 11.63 4.48
N ALA A 488 -23.87 10.79 4.07
CA ALA A 488 -25.04 11.20 3.28
C ALA A 488 -26.24 11.66 4.12
N GLU A 489 -26.36 11.15 5.34
CA GLU A 489 -27.41 11.44 6.32
C GLU A 489 -26.81 11.51 7.73
N ASP A 490 -27.51 12.14 8.67
CA ASP A 490 -27.04 12.26 10.06
C ASP A 490 -26.93 10.86 10.70
N ALA A 491 -25.77 10.55 11.27
CA ALA A 491 -25.59 9.33 12.04
C ALA A 491 -26.11 9.55 13.46
N THR A 492 -27.17 8.82 13.82
CA THR A 492 -27.80 8.92 15.15
C THR A 492 -27.49 7.68 15.99
N ASP A 493 -27.26 7.91 17.29
CA ASP A 493 -27.16 6.82 18.27
C ASP A 493 -28.55 6.25 18.60
N ALA A 494 -28.60 5.23 19.47
CA ALA A 494 -29.85 4.62 19.90
C ALA A 494 -30.78 5.59 20.66
N ASP A 495 -30.22 6.66 21.24
CA ASP A 495 -30.94 7.69 21.99
C ASP A 495 -31.44 8.83 21.09
N GLY A 496 -31.10 8.81 19.80
CA GLY A 496 -31.49 9.80 18.79
C GLY A 496 -30.60 11.04 18.72
N ASN A 497 -29.46 11.05 19.41
CA ASN A 497 -28.49 12.14 19.30
C ASN A 497 -27.65 11.99 18.04
N VAL A 498 -27.40 13.11 17.35
CA VAL A 498 -26.54 13.13 16.16
C VAL A 498 -25.07 13.03 16.58
N VAL A 499 -24.43 11.92 16.23
CA VAL A 499 -23.01 11.64 16.49
C VAL A 499 -22.13 12.33 15.45
N VAL A 500 -22.53 12.27 14.18
CA VAL A 500 -21.85 12.87 13.02
C VAL A 500 -22.91 13.47 12.09
N ASN A 501 -22.70 14.72 11.64
CA ASN A 501 -23.68 15.43 10.82
C ASN A 501 -23.52 15.10 9.34
N ARG A 502 -24.61 15.22 8.58
CA ARG A 502 -24.64 15.14 7.13
C ARG A 502 -23.59 16.07 6.51
N GLY A 503 -22.78 15.50 5.62
CA GLY A 503 -21.73 16.23 4.91
C GLY A 503 -20.36 16.25 5.59
N ASP A 504 -20.26 15.77 6.83
CA ASP A 504 -18.97 15.65 7.52
C ASP A 504 -18.07 14.61 6.82
N ASP A 505 -16.75 14.90 6.80
CA ASP A 505 -15.70 14.02 6.27
C ASP A 505 -15.31 12.96 7.31
N LEU A 506 -15.36 11.70 6.91
CA LEU A 506 -15.12 10.56 7.78
C LEU A 506 -13.62 10.23 7.84
N GLY A 507 -12.93 10.78 8.85
CA GLY A 507 -11.56 10.38 9.23
C GLY A 507 -11.54 9.32 10.35
N ASP A 508 -10.35 8.93 10.79
CA ASP A 508 -10.19 8.00 11.92
C ASP A 508 -10.91 8.46 13.20
N PRO A 509 -10.86 9.75 13.61
CA PRO A 509 -11.58 10.22 14.81
C PRO A 509 -13.10 10.08 14.70
N ALA A 510 -13.66 10.34 13.50
CA ALA A 510 -15.10 10.23 13.26
C ALA A 510 -15.55 8.77 13.29
N ILE A 511 -14.75 7.87 12.70
CA ILE A 511 -15.02 6.43 12.69
C ILE A 511 -14.95 5.85 14.11
N GLU A 512 -13.96 6.24 14.91
CA GLU A 512 -13.84 5.82 16.31
C GLU A 512 -15.05 6.29 17.14
N LYS A 513 -15.51 7.54 16.92
CA LYS A 513 -16.72 8.08 17.54
C LYS A 513 -18.00 7.32 17.15
N LEU A 514 -18.14 6.94 15.88
CA LEU A 514 -19.28 6.16 15.40
C LEU A 514 -19.28 4.74 16.00
N ALA A 515 -18.12 4.08 16.03
CA ALA A 515 -17.98 2.73 16.57
C ALA A 515 -18.25 2.69 18.09
N SER A 516 -17.71 3.65 18.85
CA SER A 516 -17.98 3.79 20.29
C SER A 516 -19.44 4.11 20.62
N SER A 517 -20.18 4.71 19.68
CA SER A 517 -21.61 5.00 19.84
C SER A 517 -22.52 3.83 19.42
N GLY A 518 -21.96 2.66 19.11
CA GLY A 518 -22.74 1.46 18.78
C GLY A 518 -23.30 1.41 17.35
N ILE A 519 -22.81 2.27 16.46
CA ILE A 519 -23.21 2.31 15.04
C ILE A 519 -22.30 1.35 14.26
N ASP A 520 -22.90 0.43 13.50
CA ASP A 520 -22.19 -0.59 12.70
C ASP A 520 -22.26 -0.33 11.19
N ARG A 521 -23.23 0.46 10.72
CA ARG A 521 -23.42 0.81 9.30
C ARG A 521 -23.72 2.29 9.15
N VAL A 522 -23.18 2.88 8.09
CA VAL A 522 -23.43 4.29 7.74
C VAL A 522 -23.67 4.44 6.25
N LYS A 523 -24.54 5.38 5.89
CA LYS A 523 -24.79 5.74 4.51
C LYS A 523 -23.82 6.83 4.07
N VAL A 524 -22.95 6.51 3.13
CA VAL A 524 -21.94 7.43 2.60
C VAL A 524 -22.28 7.89 1.19
N ARG A 525 -21.84 9.10 0.84
CA ARG A 525 -21.93 9.56 -0.55
C ARG A 525 -20.88 8.85 -1.40
N SER A 526 -21.20 8.69 -2.68
CA SER A 526 -20.33 8.04 -3.65
C SER A 526 -20.51 8.66 -5.03
N VAL A 527 -19.46 8.61 -5.84
CA VAL A 527 -19.50 8.98 -7.25
C VAL A 527 -20.52 8.14 -8.03
N LEU A 528 -20.80 6.91 -7.60
CA LEU A 528 -21.80 6.03 -8.21
C LEU A 528 -23.22 6.64 -8.10
N THR A 529 -23.50 7.41 -7.06
CA THR A 529 -24.81 8.06 -6.79
C THR A 529 -24.87 9.53 -7.23
N CYS A 530 -23.76 10.07 -7.72
CA CYS A 530 -23.63 11.49 -8.04
C CYS A 530 -24.52 11.92 -9.21
N GLU A 531 -25.32 12.98 -9.00
CA GLU A 531 -26.28 13.51 -9.97
C GLU A 531 -25.72 14.65 -10.84
N SER A 532 -24.42 14.94 -10.69
CA SER A 532 -23.71 15.88 -11.56
C SER A 532 -23.79 15.46 -13.02
N VAL A 533 -24.24 16.39 -13.88
CA VAL A 533 -24.40 16.18 -15.32
C VAL A 533 -23.05 15.95 -16.01
N VAL A 534 -22.03 16.73 -15.64
CA VAL A 534 -20.67 16.64 -16.19
C VAL A 534 -19.69 16.35 -15.05
N GLY A 535 -18.96 15.25 -15.16
CA GLY A 535 -17.98 14.85 -14.15
C GLY A 535 -18.65 14.37 -12.86
N VAL A 536 -18.12 14.80 -11.72
CA VAL A 536 -18.60 14.48 -10.37
C VAL A 536 -18.54 15.71 -9.47
N CYS A 537 -19.28 15.70 -8.35
CA CYS A 537 -19.15 16.73 -7.32
C CYS A 537 -18.11 16.36 -6.25
N ALA A 538 -17.57 17.36 -5.56
CA ALA A 538 -16.56 17.19 -4.53
C ALA A 538 -17.09 16.34 -3.36
N CYS A 539 -18.31 16.59 -2.89
CA CYS A 539 -18.89 15.83 -1.78
C CYS A 539 -19.08 14.34 -2.11
N CYS A 540 -19.53 13.98 -3.33
CA CYS A 540 -19.68 12.57 -3.70
C CYS A 540 -18.34 11.83 -3.88
N TYR A 541 -17.26 12.53 -4.23
CA TYR A 541 -15.91 11.96 -4.28
C TYR A 541 -15.26 11.88 -2.89
N GLY A 542 -15.50 12.89 -2.06
CA GLY A 542 -14.96 13.04 -0.71
C GLY A 542 -13.56 13.65 -0.69
N ARG A 543 -12.78 13.27 0.31
CA ARG A 543 -11.42 13.78 0.55
C ARG A 543 -10.44 13.30 -0.53
N SER A 544 -9.55 14.19 -0.97
CA SER A 544 -8.37 13.84 -1.78
C SER A 544 -7.34 13.17 -0.89
N MET A 545 -6.95 11.94 -1.26
CA MET A 545 -6.06 11.10 -0.45
C MET A 545 -4.65 11.69 -0.33
N ALA A 546 -4.25 12.58 -1.26
CA ALA A 546 -2.94 13.19 -1.23
C ALA A 546 -2.85 14.42 -0.33
N THR A 547 -3.92 15.23 -0.25
CA THR A 547 -3.92 16.47 0.54
C THR A 547 -4.53 16.28 1.93
N GLY A 548 -5.31 15.21 2.14
CA GLY A 548 -6.06 15.04 3.38
C GLY A 548 -7.16 16.09 3.54
N LYS A 549 -7.63 16.71 2.46
CA LYS A 549 -8.74 17.69 2.48
C LYS A 549 -9.79 17.32 1.45
N LEU A 550 -10.98 17.91 1.55
CA LEU A 550 -12.01 17.78 0.51
C LEU A 550 -11.39 18.10 -0.87
N VAL A 551 -11.73 17.30 -1.88
CA VAL A 551 -11.20 17.47 -3.23
C VAL A 551 -11.58 18.84 -3.82
N ASP A 552 -10.66 19.47 -4.55
CA ASP A 552 -10.89 20.77 -5.17
C ASP A 552 -11.66 20.65 -6.49
N VAL A 553 -12.42 21.70 -6.82
CA VAL A 553 -13.07 21.80 -8.13
C VAL A 553 -12.01 21.97 -9.21
N GLY A 554 -12.07 21.13 -10.24
CA GLY A 554 -11.09 21.05 -11.32
C GLY A 554 -10.10 19.89 -11.20
N GLU A 555 -10.08 19.15 -10.08
CA GLU A 555 -9.18 18.00 -9.93
C GLU A 555 -9.58 16.85 -10.89
N ALA A 556 -8.59 16.33 -11.63
CA ALA A 556 -8.76 15.25 -12.60
C ALA A 556 -8.75 13.86 -11.91
N VAL A 557 -9.79 13.59 -11.14
CA VAL A 557 -9.91 12.36 -10.31
C VAL A 557 -9.94 11.07 -11.13
N GLY A 558 -10.35 11.11 -12.40
CA GLY A 558 -10.30 9.94 -13.29
C GLY A 558 -8.87 9.49 -13.61
N ILE A 559 -7.97 10.42 -13.92
CA ILE A 559 -6.55 10.09 -14.17
C ILE A 559 -5.91 9.52 -12.89
N VAL A 560 -6.23 10.10 -11.73
CA VAL A 560 -5.76 9.59 -10.43
C VAL A 560 -6.24 8.16 -10.18
N ALA A 561 -7.51 7.88 -10.47
CA ALA A 561 -8.08 6.54 -10.34
C ALA A 561 -7.38 5.54 -11.28
N ALA A 562 -7.21 5.90 -12.56
CA ALA A 562 -6.54 5.07 -13.55
C ALA A 562 -5.09 4.73 -13.16
N GLN A 563 -4.32 5.71 -12.68
CA GLN A 563 -2.96 5.50 -12.19
C GLN A 563 -2.94 4.62 -10.93
N SER A 564 -3.84 4.88 -9.97
CA SER A 564 -3.92 4.14 -8.71
C SER A 564 -4.26 2.66 -8.89
N ILE A 565 -5.05 2.34 -9.92
CA ILE A 565 -5.41 0.96 -10.31
C ILE A 565 -4.30 0.34 -11.18
N GLY A 566 -3.73 1.14 -12.08
CA GLY A 566 -2.75 0.71 -13.08
C GLY A 566 -1.36 0.43 -12.54
N GLU A 567 -0.84 1.26 -11.62
CA GLU A 567 0.51 1.12 -11.05
C GLU A 567 0.72 -0.26 -10.40
N PRO A 568 -0.17 -0.74 -9.49
CA PRO A 568 0.00 -2.05 -8.88
C PRO A 568 -0.30 -3.22 -9.83
N GLY A 569 -0.79 -2.96 -11.06
CA GLY A 569 -0.99 -3.99 -12.07
C GLY A 569 0.27 -4.78 -12.40
N THR A 570 1.44 -4.16 -12.29
CA THR A 570 2.75 -4.82 -12.39
C THR A 570 2.98 -5.81 -11.25
N GLN A 571 2.53 -5.50 -10.03
CA GLN A 571 2.60 -6.42 -8.89
C GLN A 571 1.58 -7.56 -9.02
N LEU A 572 0.36 -7.25 -9.47
CA LEU A 572 -0.70 -8.23 -9.71
C LEU A 572 -0.31 -9.26 -10.76
N THR A 573 0.51 -8.89 -11.73
CA THR A 573 1.02 -9.80 -12.76
C THR A 573 2.16 -10.67 -12.27
N MET A 574 2.99 -10.21 -11.33
CA MET A 574 4.13 -10.97 -10.82
C MET A 574 3.75 -11.99 -9.73
N ARG A 575 2.81 -11.65 -8.82
CA ARG A 575 2.50 -12.48 -7.63
C ARG A 575 1.55 -13.66 -7.86
N THR A 576 0.78 -13.68 -8.94
CA THR A 576 -0.19 -14.77 -9.26
C THR A 576 0.43 -16.17 -9.25
N PHE A 577 1.75 -16.29 -9.45
CA PHE A 577 2.41 -17.57 -9.70
C PHE A 577 3.02 -18.23 -8.45
N HIS A 578 3.11 -17.54 -7.31
CA HIS A 578 3.49 -18.20 -6.06
C HIS A 578 2.35 -19.07 -5.50
N GLN A 579 1.10 -18.76 -5.86
CA GLN A 579 -0.08 -19.58 -5.55
C GLN A 579 -0.42 -20.60 -6.64
N GLY A 580 0.00 -20.38 -7.89
CA GLY A 580 -0.31 -21.23 -9.06
C GLY A 580 0.31 -22.63 -9.07
N GLY A 581 0.79 -23.13 -7.93
CA GLY A 581 1.35 -24.48 -7.77
C GLY A 581 0.32 -25.57 -7.46
N VAL A 582 -0.95 -25.21 -7.23
CA VAL A 582 -2.05 -26.16 -7.07
C VAL A 582 -2.80 -26.24 -8.40
N ALA A 583 -2.70 -27.39 -9.08
CA ALA A 583 -3.45 -27.71 -10.30
C ALA A 583 -4.95 -27.96 -10.00
N GLY A 584 -5.62 -27.01 -9.34
CA GLY A 584 -7.00 -27.13 -8.89
C GLY A 584 -7.52 -25.79 -8.41
N ASP A 585 -7.91 -24.93 -9.35
CA ASP A 585 -9.23 -24.31 -9.43
C ASP A 585 -9.24 -23.42 -10.69
N ASP A 586 -10.27 -23.58 -11.52
CA ASP A 586 -10.45 -22.91 -12.83
C ASP A 586 -10.84 -21.41 -12.67
N ILE A 587 -10.30 -20.76 -11.63
CA ILE A 587 -10.61 -19.38 -11.24
C ILE A 587 -9.49 -18.48 -11.77
N THR A 588 -9.86 -17.55 -12.66
CA THR A 588 -8.95 -16.51 -13.12
C THR A 588 -8.56 -15.62 -11.93
N THR A 589 -7.26 -15.48 -11.66
CA THR A 589 -6.72 -14.66 -10.57
C THR A 589 -5.76 -13.60 -11.10
N GLY A 590 -5.54 -12.53 -10.32
CA GLY A 590 -4.63 -11.44 -10.68
C GLY A 590 -5.14 -10.54 -11.82
N LEU A 591 -4.22 -10.01 -12.64
CA LEU A 591 -4.55 -9.04 -13.70
C LEU A 591 -5.61 -9.53 -14.72
N PRO A 592 -5.60 -10.79 -15.20
CA PRO A 592 -6.62 -11.27 -16.13
C PRO A 592 -8.05 -11.14 -15.59
N ARG A 593 -8.24 -11.34 -14.28
CA ARG A 593 -9.53 -11.19 -13.62
C ARG A 593 -9.97 -9.73 -13.56
N VAL A 594 -9.05 -8.82 -13.25
CA VAL A 594 -9.31 -7.37 -13.26
C VAL A 594 -9.71 -6.91 -14.66
N GLN A 595 -9.03 -7.41 -15.71
CA GLN A 595 -9.38 -7.11 -17.09
C GLN A 595 -10.76 -7.68 -17.48
N GLU A 596 -11.06 -8.91 -17.08
CA GLU A 596 -12.37 -9.55 -17.30
C GLU A 596 -13.51 -8.71 -16.70
N LEU A 597 -13.31 -8.19 -15.48
CA LEU A 597 -14.26 -7.34 -14.76
C LEU A 597 -14.45 -5.97 -15.43
N PHE A 598 -13.38 -5.25 -15.76
CA PHE A 598 -13.50 -3.93 -16.41
C PHE A 598 -14.00 -3.99 -17.86
N GLU A 599 -13.83 -5.12 -18.53
CA GLU A 599 -14.43 -5.37 -19.84
C GLU A 599 -15.86 -5.94 -19.76
N ALA A 600 -16.37 -6.20 -18.55
CA ALA A 600 -17.66 -6.85 -18.30
C ALA A 600 -17.85 -8.14 -19.14
N ARG A 601 -16.80 -8.96 -19.26
CA ARG A 601 -16.86 -10.24 -19.96
C ARG A 601 -17.55 -11.29 -19.09
N VAL A 602 -18.22 -12.24 -19.74
CA VAL A 602 -18.82 -13.39 -19.04
C VAL A 602 -17.71 -14.25 -18.43
N PRO A 603 -17.75 -14.55 -17.11
CA PRO A 603 -16.71 -15.33 -16.44
C PRO A 603 -16.73 -16.81 -16.88
N LYS A 604 -15.55 -17.45 -16.94
CA LYS A 604 -15.43 -18.87 -17.34
C LYS A 604 -16.07 -19.85 -16.34
N GLY A 605 -16.09 -19.50 -15.05
CA GLY A 605 -16.73 -20.25 -13.97
C GLY A 605 -18.02 -19.57 -13.50
N LYS A 606 -18.91 -19.22 -14.44
CA LYS A 606 -20.18 -18.54 -14.15
C LYS A 606 -21.01 -19.33 -13.13
N ALA A 607 -21.45 -18.64 -12.08
CA ALA A 607 -22.40 -19.13 -11.10
C ALA A 607 -23.74 -18.40 -11.28
N PRO A 608 -24.86 -19.12 -11.43
CA PRO A 608 -26.17 -18.50 -11.51
C PRO A 608 -26.57 -17.87 -10.16
N ILE A 609 -27.33 -16.79 -10.24
CA ILE A 609 -27.92 -16.10 -9.10
C ILE A 609 -29.44 -16.31 -9.06
N ALA A 610 -30.03 -16.23 -7.87
CA ALA A 610 -31.48 -16.29 -7.71
C ALA A 610 -32.16 -15.06 -8.32
N GLU A 611 -33.10 -15.25 -9.25
CA GLU A 611 -33.85 -14.16 -9.87
C GLU A 611 -34.98 -13.62 -8.97
N VAL A 612 -35.45 -14.46 -8.04
CA VAL A 612 -36.58 -14.22 -7.14
C VAL A 612 -36.26 -14.76 -5.75
N ALA A 613 -36.81 -14.12 -4.72
CA ALA A 613 -36.72 -14.63 -3.35
C ALA A 613 -37.72 -15.77 -3.16
N GLY A 614 -37.29 -16.83 -2.48
CA GLY A 614 -38.13 -18.02 -2.35
C GLY A 614 -37.38 -19.23 -1.82
N ARG A 615 -37.98 -20.41 -1.96
CA ARG A 615 -37.35 -21.68 -1.55
C ARG A 615 -36.71 -22.37 -2.74
N VAL A 616 -35.56 -23.00 -2.51
CA VAL A 616 -34.89 -23.83 -3.53
C VAL A 616 -35.34 -25.29 -3.41
N ARG A 617 -35.62 -25.91 -4.56
CA ARG A 617 -35.72 -27.36 -4.71
C ARG A 617 -34.55 -27.86 -5.54
N ILE A 618 -33.73 -28.74 -4.99
CA ILE A 618 -32.50 -29.23 -5.60
C ILE A 618 -32.69 -30.70 -6.00
N GLU A 619 -32.74 -30.92 -7.31
CA GLU A 619 -32.73 -32.26 -7.89
C GLU A 619 -31.33 -32.58 -8.42
N GLU A 620 -30.88 -33.81 -8.16
CA GLU A 620 -29.56 -34.24 -8.60
C GLU A 620 -29.62 -35.32 -9.70
N SER A 621 -28.81 -35.15 -10.73
CA SER A 621 -28.55 -36.14 -11.77
C SER A 621 -27.12 -36.69 -11.65
N GLU A 622 -26.71 -37.63 -12.52
CA GLU A 622 -25.35 -38.19 -12.51
C GLU A 622 -24.26 -37.13 -12.70
N ARG A 623 -24.52 -36.09 -13.52
CA ARG A 623 -23.51 -35.07 -13.89
C ARG A 623 -23.95 -33.63 -13.64
N PHE A 624 -25.23 -33.39 -13.38
CA PHE A 624 -25.78 -32.05 -13.30
C PHE A 624 -26.66 -31.88 -12.05
N TRP A 625 -26.67 -30.67 -11.51
CA TRP A 625 -27.68 -30.15 -10.61
C TRP A 625 -28.82 -29.56 -11.43
N LYS A 626 -30.04 -29.70 -10.92
CA LYS A 626 -31.22 -28.98 -11.38
C LYS A 626 -31.80 -28.26 -10.16
N ILE A 627 -31.80 -26.93 -10.20
CA ILE A 627 -32.26 -26.09 -9.09
C ILE A 627 -33.54 -25.40 -9.54
N THR A 628 -34.63 -25.59 -8.79
CA THR A 628 -35.92 -24.93 -9.02
C THR A 628 -36.15 -23.91 -7.92
N LEU A 629 -36.36 -22.64 -8.29
CA LEU A 629 -36.71 -21.56 -7.38
C LEU A 629 -38.22 -21.48 -7.28
N ILE A 630 -38.76 -21.61 -6.07
CA ILE A 630 -40.18 -21.53 -5.74
C ILE A 630 -40.41 -20.16 -5.08
N PRO A 631 -40.99 -19.18 -5.79
CA PRO A 631 -41.18 -17.82 -5.28
C PRO A 631 -42.13 -17.78 -4.08
N ASP A 632 -41.84 -16.92 -3.10
CA ASP A 632 -42.72 -16.75 -1.92
C ASP A 632 -44.04 -16.02 -2.25
N ASP A 633 -44.06 -15.23 -3.32
CA ASP A 633 -45.23 -14.46 -3.77
C ASP A 633 -46.22 -15.28 -4.62
N GLY A 634 -45.91 -16.56 -4.88
CA GLY A 634 -46.72 -17.47 -5.68
C GLY A 634 -46.60 -17.26 -7.20
N ALA A 635 -45.58 -16.53 -7.67
CA ALA A 635 -45.22 -16.47 -9.08
C ALA A 635 -44.77 -17.85 -9.64
N GLU A 636 -44.57 -17.92 -10.96
CA GLU A 636 -44.15 -19.17 -11.62
C GLU A 636 -42.77 -19.65 -11.14
N GLU A 637 -42.64 -20.97 -10.95
CA GLU A 637 -41.37 -21.60 -10.57
C GLU A 637 -40.31 -21.41 -11.67
N ILE A 638 -39.10 -20.99 -11.28
CA ILE A 638 -37.99 -20.78 -12.21
C ILE A 638 -37.04 -21.98 -12.13
N VAL A 639 -36.86 -22.70 -13.25
CA VAL A 639 -36.03 -23.90 -13.31
C VAL A 639 -34.69 -23.61 -13.97
N LEU A 640 -33.61 -23.84 -13.24
CA LEU A 640 -32.23 -23.81 -13.74
C LEU A 640 -31.73 -25.25 -13.92
N ASP A 641 -31.66 -25.70 -15.18
CA ASP A 641 -31.23 -27.05 -15.55
C ASP A 641 -29.79 -27.07 -16.11
N LYS A 642 -29.16 -28.25 -16.11
CA LYS A 642 -27.80 -28.51 -16.65
C LYS A 642 -26.67 -27.77 -15.96
N LEU A 643 -26.80 -27.52 -14.66
CA LEU A 643 -25.75 -26.94 -13.84
C LEU A 643 -24.69 -28.01 -13.52
N SER A 644 -23.42 -27.78 -13.85
CA SER A 644 -22.38 -28.80 -13.73
C SER A 644 -22.11 -29.19 -12.27
N LYS A 645 -22.12 -30.48 -11.92
CA LYS A 645 -21.71 -30.96 -10.59
C LYS A 645 -20.24 -30.70 -10.24
N ARG A 646 -19.41 -30.30 -11.21
CA ARG A 646 -18.05 -29.85 -10.94
C ARG A 646 -18.02 -28.54 -10.16
N GLN A 647 -19.03 -27.69 -10.37
CA GLN A 647 -19.29 -26.53 -9.53
C GLN A 647 -20.13 -27.02 -8.36
N ARG A 648 -19.59 -26.91 -7.15
CA ARG A 648 -20.32 -27.30 -5.94
C ARG A 648 -21.47 -26.32 -5.72
N LEU A 649 -22.44 -26.72 -4.91
CA LEU A 649 -23.50 -25.81 -4.44
C LEU A 649 -22.87 -24.68 -3.64
N ALA A 650 -23.42 -23.47 -3.74
CA ALA A 650 -22.91 -22.31 -3.02
C ALA A 650 -22.92 -22.56 -1.52
N VAL A 651 -21.89 -22.08 -0.82
CA VAL A 651 -21.76 -22.22 0.63
C VAL A 651 -22.18 -20.92 1.30
N GLY A 652 -23.27 -20.98 2.07
CA GLY A 652 -23.75 -19.91 2.93
C GLY A 652 -23.23 -20.05 4.37
N PRO A 653 -23.70 -19.19 5.29
CA PRO A 653 -23.33 -19.23 6.71
C PRO A 653 -23.65 -20.58 7.38
N ASP A 654 -24.76 -21.21 6.98
CA ASP A 654 -25.27 -22.46 7.53
C ASP A 654 -24.71 -23.71 6.83
N GLY A 655 -23.82 -23.54 5.85
CA GLY A 655 -23.22 -24.62 5.06
C GLY A 655 -23.58 -24.55 3.57
N PRO A 656 -23.32 -25.62 2.80
CA PRO A 656 -23.71 -25.70 1.40
C PRO A 656 -25.23 -25.66 1.25
N LEU A 657 -25.71 -24.92 0.25
CA LEU A 657 -27.11 -24.76 -0.07
C LEU A 657 -27.83 -26.12 -0.11
N ALA A 658 -28.88 -26.26 0.69
CA ALA A 658 -29.65 -27.48 0.85
C ALA A 658 -31.04 -27.38 0.20
N ASP A 659 -31.64 -28.55 -0.05
CA ASP A 659 -33.03 -28.62 -0.51
C ASP A 659 -33.98 -28.05 0.55
N GLY A 660 -34.85 -27.13 0.16
CA GLY A 660 -35.80 -26.46 1.05
C GLY A 660 -35.29 -25.17 1.70
N ASP A 661 -34.03 -24.80 1.48
CA ASP A 661 -33.45 -23.53 1.95
C ASP A 661 -34.17 -22.33 1.32
N HIS A 662 -34.17 -21.22 2.05
CA HIS A 662 -34.67 -19.94 1.56
C HIS A 662 -33.52 -19.13 0.96
N VAL A 663 -33.73 -18.54 -0.21
CA VAL A 663 -32.75 -17.72 -0.91
C VAL A 663 -33.30 -16.34 -1.21
N ASP A 664 -32.45 -15.33 -1.06
CA ASP A 664 -32.74 -13.94 -1.40
C ASP A 664 -32.45 -13.64 -2.88
N VAL A 665 -33.07 -12.60 -3.44
CA VAL A 665 -32.78 -12.12 -4.80
C VAL A 665 -31.30 -11.78 -4.93
N GLY A 666 -30.66 -12.34 -5.95
CA GLY A 666 -29.23 -12.16 -6.24
C GLY A 666 -28.29 -13.11 -5.50
N GLN A 667 -28.78 -13.98 -4.62
CA GLN A 667 -27.96 -14.98 -3.94
C GLN A 667 -27.39 -15.99 -4.95
N GLN A 668 -26.09 -16.29 -4.82
CA GLN A 668 -25.43 -17.28 -5.67
C GLN A 668 -25.90 -18.69 -5.31
N LEU A 669 -26.16 -19.52 -6.33
CA LEU A 669 -26.66 -20.89 -6.15
C LEU A 669 -25.54 -21.94 -6.27
N LEU A 670 -24.46 -21.62 -6.98
CA LEU A 670 -23.27 -22.45 -7.11
C LEU A 670 -22.02 -21.68 -6.68
N GLU A 671 -20.97 -22.42 -6.34
CA GLU A 671 -19.63 -21.87 -6.22
C GLU A 671 -19.14 -21.35 -7.58
N GLY A 672 -18.69 -20.09 -7.61
CA GLY A 672 -18.15 -19.47 -8.81
C GLY A 672 -18.35 -17.96 -8.81
N THR A 673 -18.30 -17.38 -10.00
CA THR A 673 -18.40 -15.94 -10.19
C THR A 673 -19.75 -15.58 -10.81
N PRO A 674 -20.51 -14.63 -10.25
CA PRO A 674 -21.77 -14.21 -10.85
C PRO A 674 -21.49 -13.31 -12.06
N ASP A 675 -22.34 -13.40 -13.07
CA ASP A 675 -22.22 -12.62 -14.29
C ASP A 675 -22.71 -11.17 -14.05
N PRO A 676 -21.89 -10.12 -14.25
CA PRO A 676 -22.31 -8.74 -14.02
C PRO A 676 -23.58 -8.35 -14.80
N HIS A 677 -23.81 -8.96 -15.97
CA HIS A 677 -25.02 -8.74 -16.77
C HIS A 677 -26.28 -9.29 -16.10
N GLU A 678 -26.17 -10.45 -15.44
CA GLU A 678 -27.28 -11.03 -14.67
C GLU A 678 -27.54 -10.22 -13.40
N VAL A 679 -26.48 -9.81 -12.71
CA VAL A 679 -26.59 -8.93 -11.52
C VAL A 679 -27.28 -7.61 -11.90
N LEU A 680 -26.93 -7.01 -13.05
CA LEU A 680 -27.56 -5.77 -13.54
C LEU A 680 -29.05 -5.97 -13.83
N ARG A 681 -29.42 -7.07 -14.50
CA ARG A 681 -30.80 -7.37 -14.87
C ARG A 681 -31.67 -7.66 -13.65
N VAL A 682 -31.15 -8.38 -12.67
CA VAL A 682 -31.90 -8.87 -11.51
C VAL A 682 -31.91 -7.86 -10.37
N MET A 683 -30.75 -7.30 -10.01
CA MET A 683 -30.59 -6.43 -8.83
C MET A 683 -30.50 -4.94 -9.18
N GLY A 684 -30.44 -4.60 -10.46
CA GLY A 684 -30.38 -3.23 -10.95
C GLY A 684 -28.96 -2.63 -11.01
N PRO A 685 -28.84 -1.39 -11.51
CA PRO A 685 -27.55 -0.78 -11.82
C PRO A 685 -26.69 -0.51 -10.59
N ARG A 686 -27.32 -0.14 -9.47
CA ARG A 686 -26.59 0.17 -8.22
C ARG A 686 -25.84 -1.05 -7.70
N GLN A 687 -26.52 -2.19 -7.65
CA GLN A 687 -25.94 -3.41 -7.09
C GLN A 687 -24.90 -4.02 -8.03
N ALA A 688 -25.10 -3.93 -9.35
CA ALA A 688 -24.07 -4.32 -10.32
C ALA A 688 -22.79 -3.49 -10.17
N GLN A 689 -22.90 -2.18 -9.92
CA GLN A 689 -21.73 -1.33 -9.67
C GLN A 689 -20.99 -1.73 -8.39
N ILE A 690 -21.72 -1.96 -7.29
CA ILE A 690 -21.14 -2.39 -6.01
C ILE A 690 -20.46 -3.75 -6.18
N HIS A 691 -21.12 -4.69 -6.85
CA HIS A 691 -20.56 -6.00 -7.15
C HIS A 691 -19.22 -5.91 -7.91
N LEU A 692 -19.14 -5.07 -8.95
CA LEU A 692 -17.89 -4.85 -9.69
C LEU A 692 -16.79 -4.24 -8.80
N VAL A 693 -17.13 -3.28 -7.94
CA VAL A 693 -16.17 -2.67 -7.01
C VAL A 693 -15.63 -3.72 -6.04
N ASP A 694 -16.51 -4.53 -5.46
CA ASP A 694 -16.15 -5.57 -4.50
C ASP A 694 -15.28 -6.66 -5.14
N GLU A 695 -15.63 -7.12 -6.34
CA GLU A 695 -14.86 -8.15 -7.05
C GLU A 695 -13.47 -7.64 -7.44
N VAL A 696 -13.36 -6.41 -7.93
CA VAL A 696 -12.04 -5.82 -8.23
C VAL A 696 -11.24 -5.68 -6.94
N GLN A 697 -11.84 -5.17 -5.86
CA GLN A 697 -11.15 -5.04 -4.57
C GLN A 697 -10.68 -6.38 -4.00
N LYS A 698 -11.47 -7.45 -4.12
CA LYS A 698 -11.04 -8.80 -3.69
C LYS A 698 -9.75 -9.22 -4.39
N VAL A 699 -9.61 -8.94 -5.68
CA VAL A 699 -8.38 -9.28 -6.43
C VAL A 699 -7.17 -8.48 -5.94
N TYR A 700 -7.33 -7.17 -5.72
CA TYR A 700 -6.24 -6.33 -5.21
C TYR A 700 -5.85 -6.70 -3.77
N ARG A 701 -6.84 -6.95 -2.89
CA ARG A 701 -6.65 -7.34 -1.49
C ARG A 701 -5.96 -8.70 -1.36
N ALA A 702 -6.36 -9.69 -2.17
CA ALA A 702 -5.71 -11.01 -2.20
C ALA A 702 -4.22 -10.93 -2.54
N GLN A 703 -3.79 -9.87 -3.23
CA GLN A 703 -2.41 -9.62 -3.59
C GLN A 703 -1.71 -8.64 -2.64
N GLY A 704 -2.37 -8.23 -1.55
CA GLY A 704 -1.84 -7.31 -0.55
C GLY A 704 -1.71 -5.86 -1.01
N VAL A 705 -2.45 -5.45 -2.05
CA VAL A 705 -2.46 -4.09 -2.56
C VAL A 705 -3.67 -3.35 -1.98
N SER A 706 -3.42 -2.19 -1.38
CA SER A 706 -4.46 -1.34 -0.80
C SER A 706 -4.77 -0.18 -1.75
N ILE A 707 -5.99 -0.13 -2.28
CA ILE A 707 -6.52 0.96 -3.10
C ILE A 707 -7.84 1.40 -2.49
N HIS A 708 -8.12 2.70 -2.48
CA HIS A 708 -9.42 3.20 -2.02
C HIS A 708 -10.53 2.90 -3.05
N ASP A 709 -11.69 2.43 -2.58
CA ASP A 709 -12.84 2.05 -3.41
C ASP A 709 -13.28 3.14 -4.39
N LYS A 710 -13.23 4.42 -4.00
CA LYS A 710 -13.61 5.58 -4.83
C LYS A 710 -12.95 5.59 -6.21
N HIS A 711 -11.72 5.07 -6.33
CA HIS A 711 -11.03 5.00 -7.62
C HIS A 711 -11.69 3.99 -8.56
N ILE A 712 -12.07 2.82 -8.02
CA ILE A 712 -12.78 1.80 -8.80
C ILE A 712 -14.20 2.29 -9.11
N GLU A 713 -14.85 2.96 -8.16
CA GLU A 713 -16.16 3.58 -8.38
C GLU A 713 -16.16 4.59 -9.52
N VAL A 714 -15.10 5.40 -9.66
CA VAL A 714 -14.95 6.35 -10.78
C VAL A 714 -14.94 5.61 -12.12
N ILE A 715 -14.21 4.49 -12.22
CA ILE A 715 -14.16 3.69 -13.45
C ILE A 715 -15.50 3.00 -13.71
N VAL A 716 -16.08 2.37 -12.70
CA VAL A 716 -17.35 1.65 -12.78
C VAL A 716 -18.52 2.59 -13.14
N ARG A 717 -18.48 3.84 -12.69
CA ARG A 717 -19.44 4.87 -13.10
C ARG A 717 -19.41 5.11 -14.62
N GLN A 718 -18.22 5.10 -15.24
CA GLN A 718 -18.10 5.29 -16.69
C GLN A 718 -18.56 4.05 -17.49
N MET A 719 -18.52 2.85 -16.89
CA MET A 719 -19.01 1.63 -17.52
C MET A 719 -20.55 1.62 -17.70
N LEU A 720 -21.29 2.27 -16.80
CA LEU A 720 -22.77 2.26 -16.77
C LEU A 720 -23.39 3.65 -17.01
N ARG A 721 -22.82 4.43 -17.95
CA ARG A 721 -23.24 5.82 -18.23
C ARG A 721 -24.40 5.94 -19.24
N ARG A 722 -24.75 4.87 -19.95
CA ARG A 722 -25.74 4.89 -21.04
C ARG A 722 -26.92 3.96 -20.76
N VAL A 723 -28.04 4.21 -21.43
CA VAL A 723 -29.28 3.45 -21.29
C VAL A 723 -29.84 3.15 -22.67
N THR A 724 -30.31 1.93 -22.89
CA THR A 724 -31.06 1.59 -24.11
C THR A 724 -32.53 1.97 -23.92
N ILE A 725 -33.09 2.70 -24.88
CA ILE A 725 -34.49 3.13 -24.84
C ILE A 725 -35.39 1.98 -25.28
N ILE A 726 -36.31 1.55 -24.41
CA ILE A 726 -37.31 0.51 -24.72
C ILE A 726 -38.61 1.16 -25.20
N ASP A 727 -39.04 2.20 -24.50
CA ASP A 727 -40.20 3.02 -24.84
C ASP A 727 -39.79 4.49 -24.81
N SER A 728 -40.18 5.23 -25.85
CA SER A 728 -39.88 6.65 -26.03
C SER A 728 -40.80 7.54 -25.19
N GLY A 729 -41.99 7.05 -24.85
CA GLY A 729 -43.00 7.84 -24.17
C GLY A 729 -43.33 9.13 -24.93
N ALA A 730 -43.11 10.28 -24.28
CA ALA A 730 -43.32 11.62 -24.87
C ALA A 730 -42.03 12.30 -25.36
N THR A 731 -40.88 11.63 -25.25
CA THR A 731 -39.59 12.19 -25.68
C THR A 731 -39.32 11.93 -27.15
N ASP A 732 -38.29 12.56 -27.70
CA ASP A 732 -37.88 12.36 -29.11
C ASP A 732 -36.86 11.22 -29.27
N PHE A 733 -36.65 10.38 -28.26
CA PHE A 733 -35.68 9.29 -28.31
C PHE A 733 -36.21 8.10 -29.11
N LEU A 734 -35.36 7.48 -29.93
CA LEU A 734 -35.75 6.33 -30.73
C LEU A 734 -35.68 5.03 -29.90
N PRO A 735 -36.76 4.23 -29.86
CA PRO A 735 -36.71 2.90 -29.25
C PRO A 735 -35.65 2.01 -29.93
N GLY A 736 -34.85 1.33 -29.13
CA GLY A 736 -33.73 0.50 -29.57
C GLY A 736 -32.39 1.23 -29.70
N GLU A 737 -32.36 2.56 -29.58
CA GLU A 737 -31.11 3.33 -29.51
C GLU A 737 -30.56 3.42 -28.07
N LEU A 738 -29.27 3.73 -27.96
CA LEU A 738 -28.44 3.65 -26.74
C LEU A 738 -27.86 5.00 -26.32
#